data_AF-A0A3A5AVR9-F1
#
_entry.id   AF-A0A3A5AVR9-F1
#
_cell.length_a   1.000
_cell.length_b   1.000
_cell.length_c   1.000
_cell.angle_alpha   90.00
_cell.angle_beta   90.00
_cell.angle_gamma   90.00
#
_symmetry.space_group_name_H-M   'P 1'
#
loop_
_entity.id
_entity.type
_entity.pdbx_description
1 polymer ?
#
loop_
_entity_poly.entity_id
_entity_poly.type
_entity_poly.pdbx_seq_one_letter_code
_entity_poly.pdbx_strand_id
1 'polypeptide(L)'
;MLALGANNITGDGSISLTGVGVTQTGGTVNGTAGTILIDAQDGAVDLAGQLTTTNATGTAVQIIDGTTAVLGNVTATSGTLVLGGAGTDNLSGAVTQNAGTVLNVATLTGNTGNSITLANANDFGNVLLTSVGNVTLVDTNAVVLGASTVGGALNLTAAGAVTVNGAVTAANGLTSTGTTFDNTGGAITTAGTGITINQTGNVTIGALLTSNGGAVDIDATGAGATIALNAGINSGAGNVTLDSEGATTVAAAGDIVTTTGNVTFGGARAGTLNTSGDITTAGGDVTFNRATVLAGDVVVNTGTSSGNIAFQNTLDGTVDYAQDLTLTAGTKSILFNGAVGNIAKLGDLKINSASGGVTANSTIDANSVSISDGGGVVVRGRINAPNGFSSNGTTFDNTGAQITTTGTGITINHTGNVNITAALTSNGGSVDVDATGAGATIGLNAGINSGAGNVTLDSEGATTVAAAGDIVTTTGNVNFGGTRAGTLTTSGDVTTGGGNVTFTRAVALGTDVVVNTGAGAGNISYLSTLDGTIPDTQSLDLTAGTGSILFNGAVGSLARLKALRIHSASGGVTANSTLNALLIAIADGGVVDLNGAVTARDGFSSAGFDFDNTGAPITTTGTGINIVHTNKITLGGSLSSNGGAVNLSGGLINIDGTINAGAGNVSIASGGAVSQTAPILAAGLQLLGAGAFALANPGNNVNILAANTTNAIGYRDADDVSVGTVNGTSGIRAASVNLNVGANLEGPGTIAADLVEVAAVMVGMSNRPIFNVDGNRFRLSLTGKNAFGMSGFLDWTAGRSLPPAGNIVASGAVTIGSFTYGIADIEAATAAAATSTATLTLLENAVAAATQAEFFTGPPTLINIGLEEEISLYLRELPTLADEPSLQREERMGERLDLVYLMN
;
A
#
# COMPACT_ATOMS: atom_id res chain seq x y z
N MET A 1 40.63 -29.74 82.36
CA MET A 1 41.45 -29.97 81.15
C MET A 1 42.15 -31.31 81.24
N LEU A 2 41.83 -32.22 80.32
CA LEU A 2 42.49 -33.51 80.11
C LEU A 2 43.60 -33.34 79.08
N ALA A 3 44.87 -33.51 79.48
CA ALA A 3 46.02 -33.39 78.58
C ALA A 3 46.56 -34.79 78.25
N LEU A 4 46.49 -35.20 76.98
CA LEU A 4 46.98 -36.47 76.48
C LEU A 4 48.47 -36.43 76.14
N GLY A 5 49.04 -35.24 75.91
CA GLY A 5 50.42 -35.09 75.45
C GLY A 5 50.65 -35.75 74.09
N ALA A 6 51.80 -36.41 73.92
CA ALA A 6 52.14 -37.20 72.73
C ALA A 6 51.90 -38.72 72.92
N ASN A 7 51.06 -39.09 73.89
CA ASN A 7 50.84 -40.49 74.24
C ASN A 7 50.02 -41.23 73.18
N ASN A 8 50.30 -42.54 73.01
CA ASN A 8 49.46 -43.45 72.24
C ASN A 8 48.47 -44.15 73.18
N ILE A 9 47.18 -44.07 72.87
CA ILE A 9 46.08 -44.67 73.61
C ILE A 9 45.42 -45.68 72.68
N THR A 10 45.27 -46.93 73.10
CA THR A 10 44.57 -47.97 72.31
C THR A 10 43.56 -48.66 73.20
N GLY A 11 42.30 -48.70 72.76
CA GLY A 11 41.20 -49.34 73.46
C GLY A 11 40.79 -50.64 72.75
N ASP A 12 40.42 -51.65 73.54
CA ASP A 12 39.76 -52.89 73.07
C ASP A 12 38.24 -52.73 72.89
N GLY A 13 37.73 -51.50 73.07
CA GLY A 13 36.35 -51.08 72.90
C GLY A 13 36.26 -49.55 72.71
N SER A 14 35.12 -48.93 73.07
CA SER A 14 34.96 -47.48 72.97
C SER A 14 35.89 -46.73 73.93
N ILE A 15 36.51 -45.66 73.44
CA ILE A 15 37.34 -44.74 74.20
C ILE A 15 36.52 -43.48 74.49
N SER A 16 36.40 -43.09 75.76
CA SER A 16 35.80 -41.82 76.17
C SER A 16 36.83 -40.96 76.88
N LEU A 17 37.11 -39.77 76.34
CA LEU A 17 38.04 -38.80 76.88
C LEU A 17 37.25 -37.56 77.28
N THR A 18 36.93 -37.49 78.57
CA THR A 18 36.04 -36.45 79.13
C THR A 18 36.81 -35.54 80.06
N GLY A 19 36.67 -34.22 79.91
CA GLY A 19 37.22 -33.23 80.83
C GLY A 19 36.93 -31.81 80.36
N VAL A 20 36.98 -30.82 81.27
CA VAL A 20 36.81 -29.38 80.94
C VAL A 20 37.95 -28.90 80.04
N GLY A 21 37.86 -29.20 78.75
CA GLY A 21 38.89 -29.11 77.71
C GLY A 21 39.72 -30.39 77.56
N VAL A 22 40.12 -30.69 76.32
CA VAL A 22 40.94 -31.86 75.96
C VAL A 22 42.07 -31.42 75.02
N THR A 23 43.32 -31.72 75.37
CA THR A 23 44.48 -31.34 74.56
C THR A 23 45.39 -32.53 74.21
N GLN A 24 45.92 -32.53 73.00
CA GLN A 24 46.85 -33.54 72.49
C GLN A 24 47.95 -32.84 71.69
N THR A 25 49.22 -33.06 72.05
CA THR A 25 50.37 -32.49 71.32
C THR A 25 50.95 -33.44 70.28
N GLY A 26 50.47 -34.70 70.23
CA GLY A 26 50.83 -35.72 69.24
C GLY A 26 50.29 -37.10 69.62
N GLY A 27 50.86 -38.17 69.07
CA GLY A 27 50.46 -39.55 69.38
C GLY A 27 49.13 -39.96 68.73
N THR A 28 48.70 -41.20 68.99
CA THR A 28 47.53 -41.82 68.35
C THR A 28 46.52 -42.28 69.39
N VAL A 29 45.26 -41.87 69.25
CA VAL A 29 44.12 -42.47 69.95
C VAL A 29 43.45 -43.46 68.99
N ASN A 30 43.60 -44.76 69.26
CA ASN A 30 43.09 -45.84 68.42
C ASN A 30 41.92 -46.56 69.11
N GLY A 31 40.70 -46.30 68.62
CA GLY A 31 39.47 -46.92 69.11
C GLY A 31 39.22 -48.33 68.60
N THR A 32 40.11 -48.89 67.76
CA THR A 32 39.94 -50.18 67.07
C THR A 32 38.59 -50.30 66.36
N ALA A 33 37.65 -51.11 66.85
CA ALA A 33 36.28 -51.20 66.32
C ALA A 33 35.27 -50.34 67.10
N GLY A 34 35.69 -49.74 68.20
CA GLY A 34 34.87 -48.91 69.09
C GLY A 34 34.80 -47.43 68.69
N THR A 35 33.92 -46.70 69.38
CA THR A 35 33.77 -45.25 69.24
C THR A 35 34.91 -44.51 69.95
N ILE A 36 35.40 -43.42 69.39
CA ILE A 36 36.21 -42.43 70.11
C ILE A 36 35.30 -41.24 70.45
N LEU A 37 35.09 -40.97 71.72
CA LEU A 37 34.34 -39.81 72.22
C LEU A 37 35.32 -38.85 72.90
N ILE A 38 35.36 -37.61 72.43
CA ILE A 38 36.00 -36.46 73.08
C ILE A 38 34.88 -35.56 73.59
N ASP A 39 34.79 -35.43 74.91
CA ASP A 39 33.79 -34.60 75.58
C ASP A 39 34.53 -33.53 76.39
N ALA A 40 34.39 -32.27 75.96
CA ALA A 40 35.17 -31.18 76.50
C ALA A 40 34.47 -30.39 77.63
N GLN A 41 33.23 -30.72 78.02
CA GLN A 41 32.47 -30.03 79.07
C GLN A 41 32.66 -28.50 79.07
N ASP A 42 32.24 -27.84 77.99
CA ASP A 42 32.43 -26.41 77.70
C ASP A 42 33.89 -25.92 77.59
N GLY A 43 34.90 -26.78 77.65
CA GLY A 43 36.31 -26.41 77.50
C GLY A 43 36.82 -26.49 76.05
N ALA A 44 38.06 -26.03 75.81
CA ALA A 44 38.66 -26.07 74.48
C ALA A 44 39.18 -27.47 74.12
N VAL A 45 38.97 -27.89 72.87
CA VAL A 45 39.60 -29.06 72.25
C VAL A 45 40.76 -28.60 71.38
N ASP A 46 41.96 -29.14 71.60
CA ASP A 46 43.15 -28.87 70.78
C ASP A 46 43.91 -30.17 70.49
N LEU A 47 43.80 -30.67 69.25
CA LEU A 47 44.29 -31.97 68.84
C LEU A 47 45.36 -31.82 67.75
N ALA A 48 46.62 -32.10 68.09
CA ALA A 48 47.71 -32.19 67.12
C ALA A 48 48.04 -33.63 66.69
N GLY A 49 47.50 -34.65 67.36
CA GLY A 49 47.75 -36.06 67.06
C GLY A 49 46.74 -36.71 66.10
N GLN A 50 46.69 -38.04 66.10
CA GLN A 50 45.78 -38.84 65.28
C GLN A 50 44.67 -39.46 66.13
N LEU A 51 43.43 -39.37 65.65
CA LEU A 51 42.31 -40.21 66.06
C LEU A 51 42.07 -41.26 64.98
N THR A 52 42.02 -42.54 65.32
CA THR A 52 41.81 -43.62 64.33
C THR A 52 40.87 -44.70 64.84
N THR A 53 39.93 -45.12 64.01
CA THR A 53 39.01 -46.24 64.30
C THR A 53 38.50 -46.86 63.00
N THR A 54 38.15 -48.14 63.07
CA THR A 54 37.47 -48.92 62.01
C THR A 54 35.95 -48.99 62.21
N ASN A 55 35.44 -48.34 63.25
CA ASN A 55 34.02 -48.26 63.54
C ASN A 55 33.26 -47.60 62.37
N ALA A 56 32.27 -48.30 61.82
CA ALA A 56 31.46 -47.86 60.68
C ALA A 56 30.12 -47.22 61.07
N THR A 57 29.91 -46.91 62.35
CA THR A 57 28.65 -46.34 62.85
C THR A 57 28.57 -44.82 62.67
N GLY A 58 27.37 -44.28 62.92
CA GLY A 58 27.09 -42.84 62.97
C GLY A 58 27.83 -42.08 64.09
N THR A 59 28.56 -42.77 64.95
CA THR A 59 29.27 -42.21 66.11
C THR A 59 30.70 -42.74 66.20
N ALA A 60 31.38 -42.96 65.06
CA ALA A 60 32.71 -43.55 65.04
C ALA A 60 33.73 -42.68 65.79
N VAL A 61 33.73 -41.37 65.50
CA VAL A 61 34.46 -40.35 66.25
C VAL A 61 33.49 -39.23 66.60
N GLN A 62 33.43 -38.83 67.86
CA GLN A 62 32.58 -37.74 68.35
C GLN A 62 33.45 -36.73 69.10
N ILE A 63 33.30 -35.46 68.77
CA ILE A 63 33.94 -34.34 69.47
C ILE A 63 32.84 -33.37 69.85
N ILE A 64 32.53 -33.28 71.14
CA ILE A 64 31.31 -32.61 71.64
C ILE A 64 31.61 -31.67 72.81
N ASP A 65 30.62 -30.83 73.12
CA ASP A 65 30.57 -29.97 74.32
C ASP A 65 31.86 -29.16 74.55
N GLY A 66 32.27 -28.40 73.54
CA GLY A 66 33.52 -27.65 73.55
C GLY A 66 33.36 -26.21 73.11
N THR A 67 34.10 -25.30 73.75
CA THR A 67 34.12 -23.88 73.39
C THR A 67 34.90 -23.58 72.12
N THR A 68 35.83 -24.44 71.72
CA THR A 68 36.51 -24.43 70.42
C THR A 68 36.98 -25.85 70.11
N ALA A 69 37.18 -26.19 68.84
CA ALA A 69 37.86 -27.43 68.46
C ALA A 69 38.91 -27.18 67.38
N VAL A 70 40.18 -27.40 67.70
CA VAL A 70 41.28 -27.47 66.73
C VAL A 70 41.56 -28.95 66.47
N LEU A 71 41.31 -29.41 65.25
CA LEU A 71 41.37 -30.82 64.87
C LEU A 71 42.75 -31.24 64.37
N GLY A 72 43.10 -32.49 64.69
CA GLY A 72 44.28 -33.19 64.20
C GLY A 72 43.94 -34.11 63.02
N ASN A 73 44.70 -35.19 62.86
CA ASN A 73 44.33 -36.23 61.90
C ASN A 73 43.15 -37.04 62.44
N VAL A 74 42.15 -37.32 61.61
CA VAL A 74 41.06 -38.24 61.94
C VAL A 74 40.94 -39.28 60.83
N THR A 75 40.93 -40.56 61.19
CA THR A 75 40.77 -41.67 60.25
C THR A 75 39.63 -42.57 60.71
N ALA A 76 38.48 -42.44 60.05
CA ALA A 76 37.29 -43.27 60.23
C ALA A 76 36.66 -43.54 58.86
N THR A 77 37.40 -44.22 57.98
CA THR A 77 37.12 -44.34 56.54
C THR A 77 35.78 -44.99 56.18
N SER A 78 35.13 -45.67 57.14
CA SER A 78 33.79 -46.26 56.98
C SER A 78 32.76 -45.67 57.96
N GLY A 79 33.17 -44.73 58.81
CA GLY A 79 32.37 -44.21 59.92
C GLY A 79 32.11 -42.71 59.84
N THR A 80 31.35 -42.21 60.82
CA THR A 80 31.02 -40.79 60.92
C THR A 80 31.91 -40.07 61.93
N LEU A 81 32.45 -38.91 61.54
CA LEU A 81 32.96 -37.89 62.45
C LEU A 81 31.83 -36.93 62.79
N VAL A 82 31.48 -36.86 64.07
CA VAL A 82 30.48 -35.96 64.64
C VAL A 82 31.18 -34.81 65.33
N LEU A 83 30.95 -33.59 64.85
CA LEU A 83 31.44 -32.33 65.43
C LEU A 83 30.27 -31.63 66.12
N GLY A 84 30.15 -31.83 67.44
CA GLY A 84 29.02 -31.37 68.26
C GLY A 84 27.86 -32.36 68.29
N GLY A 85 27.27 -32.54 69.47
CA GLY A 85 26.08 -33.36 69.70
C GLY A 85 24.77 -32.58 69.51
N ALA A 86 23.63 -33.25 69.69
CA ALA A 86 22.32 -32.58 69.72
C ALA A 86 22.10 -31.86 71.06
N GLY A 87 21.35 -30.76 71.07
CA GLY A 87 21.01 -30.04 72.31
C GLY A 87 22.17 -29.22 72.87
N THR A 88 22.44 -29.35 74.18
CA THR A 88 23.49 -28.59 74.90
C THR A 88 24.90 -29.02 74.55
N ASP A 89 25.09 -30.21 73.97
CA ASP A 89 26.41 -30.80 73.75
C ASP A 89 27.04 -30.33 72.42
N ASN A 90 26.65 -29.15 71.93
CA ASN A 90 27.17 -28.59 70.68
C ASN A 90 28.59 -28.04 70.86
N LEU A 91 29.30 -27.83 69.75
CA LEU A 91 30.55 -27.04 69.78
C LEU A 91 30.17 -25.58 69.68
N SER A 92 30.28 -24.83 70.78
CA SER A 92 29.76 -23.46 70.89
C SER A 92 30.62 -22.42 70.18
N GLY A 93 31.93 -22.66 70.02
CA GLY A 93 32.83 -21.81 69.24
C GLY A 93 33.42 -22.50 68.01
N ALA A 94 34.47 -21.89 67.46
CA ALA A 94 34.97 -22.24 66.12
C ALA A 94 35.58 -23.64 66.07
N VAL A 95 35.32 -24.35 64.97
CA VAL A 95 36.00 -25.58 64.60
C VAL A 95 37.00 -25.29 63.50
N THR A 96 38.27 -25.59 63.76
CA THR A 96 39.38 -25.39 62.83
C THR A 96 40.23 -26.66 62.74
N GLN A 97 41.15 -26.68 61.79
CA GLN A 97 42.03 -27.82 61.55
C GLN A 97 43.49 -27.36 61.58
N ASN A 98 44.36 -28.15 62.22
CA ASN A 98 45.79 -27.90 62.22
C ASN A 98 46.38 -28.06 60.81
N ALA A 99 47.31 -27.19 60.42
CA ALA A 99 47.89 -27.19 59.07
C ALA A 99 48.55 -28.55 58.74
N GLY A 100 48.29 -29.06 57.52
CA GLY A 100 48.85 -30.32 57.03
C GLY A 100 48.22 -31.59 57.59
N THR A 101 47.20 -31.47 58.44
CA THR A 101 46.40 -32.63 58.91
C THR A 101 45.28 -32.96 57.92
N VAL A 102 44.81 -34.20 57.96
CA VAL A 102 43.76 -34.73 57.08
C VAL A 102 42.67 -35.40 57.91
N LEU A 103 41.42 -35.06 57.59
CA LEU A 103 40.25 -35.83 58.01
C LEU A 103 39.91 -36.79 56.87
N ASN A 104 39.97 -38.09 57.13
CA ASN A 104 39.56 -39.14 56.20
C ASN A 104 38.41 -39.93 56.83
N VAL A 105 37.18 -39.59 56.45
CA VAL A 105 35.95 -40.06 57.11
C VAL A 105 34.84 -40.32 56.08
N ALA A 106 34.05 -41.38 56.26
CA ALA A 106 32.95 -41.67 55.35
C ALA A 106 31.82 -40.64 55.45
N THR A 107 31.60 -40.06 56.62
CA THR A 107 30.57 -39.04 56.83
C THR A 107 31.05 -38.00 57.82
N LEU A 108 30.81 -36.73 57.51
CA LEU A 108 30.99 -35.59 58.39
C LEU A 108 29.61 -35.10 58.82
N THR A 109 29.34 -35.13 60.13
CA THR A 109 28.17 -34.46 60.71
C THR A 109 28.65 -33.33 61.60
N GLY A 110 28.08 -32.14 61.43
CA GLY A 110 28.41 -30.97 62.26
C GLY A 110 27.16 -30.35 62.87
N ASN A 111 27.18 -30.09 64.18
CA ASN A 111 26.23 -29.24 64.89
C ASN A 111 27.01 -28.22 65.73
N THR A 112 27.23 -27.02 65.19
CA THR A 112 28.12 -26.02 65.78
C THR A 112 27.45 -24.65 65.96
N GLY A 113 27.72 -24.01 67.08
CA GLY A 113 27.32 -22.63 67.39
C GLY A 113 28.17 -21.56 66.69
N ASN A 114 29.20 -21.96 65.94
CA ASN A 114 30.11 -21.06 65.22
C ASN A 114 30.65 -21.72 63.93
N SER A 115 31.61 -21.07 63.29
CA SER A 115 32.16 -21.45 61.99
C SER A 115 32.94 -22.76 62.01
N ILE A 116 32.90 -23.49 60.90
CA ILE A 116 33.67 -24.71 60.62
C ILE A 116 34.65 -24.41 59.47
N THR A 117 35.95 -24.51 59.72
CA THR A 117 36.99 -24.27 58.72
C THR A 117 37.89 -25.51 58.58
N LEU A 118 37.60 -26.33 57.58
CA LEU A 118 38.31 -27.57 57.23
C LEU A 118 38.97 -27.40 55.86
N ALA A 119 39.97 -26.51 55.83
CA ALA A 119 40.56 -26.00 54.58
C ALA A 119 41.74 -26.82 54.04
N ASN A 120 42.14 -27.89 54.73
CA ASN A 120 43.19 -28.79 54.23
C ASN A 120 42.61 -29.77 53.20
N ALA A 121 43.50 -30.58 52.59
CA ALA A 121 43.15 -31.64 51.65
C ALA A 121 42.47 -32.83 52.36
N ASN A 122 41.19 -32.67 52.74
CA ASN A 122 40.42 -33.70 53.42
C ASN A 122 39.80 -34.72 52.45
N ASP A 123 39.21 -35.77 53.01
CA ASP A 123 38.51 -36.84 52.31
C ASP A 123 37.23 -37.17 53.10
N PHE A 124 36.12 -36.57 52.69
CA PHE A 124 34.79 -36.74 53.24
C PHE A 124 33.90 -37.45 52.21
N GLY A 125 33.09 -38.40 52.65
CA GLY A 125 32.00 -38.94 51.80
C GLY A 125 30.75 -38.05 51.85
N ASN A 126 29.86 -38.33 52.80
CA ASN A 126 28.64 -37.56 53.03
C ASN A 126 28.86 -36.41 54.02
N VAL A 127 28.20 -35.28 53.83
CA VAL A 127 28.32 -34.10 54.69
C VAL A 127 26.95 -33.59 55.09
N LEU A 128 26.67 -33.52 56.40
CA LEU A 128 25.42 -32.99 56.96
C LEU A 128 25.75 -31.96 58.04
N LEU A 129 25.32 -30.71 57.85
CA LEU A 129 25.76 -29.61 58.71
C LEU A 129 24.60 -28.78 59.25
N THR A 130 24.66 -28.46 60.54
CA THR A 130 23.94 -27.38 61.19
C THR A 130 24.97 -26.46 61.83
N SER A 131 25.24 -25.31 61.23
CA SER A 131 26.22 -24.35 61.73
C SER A 131 25.61 -22.96 61.80
N VAL A 132 25.85 -22.23 62.88
CA VAL A 132 25.46 -20.80 62.97
C VAL A 132 26.45 -19.91 62.19
N GLY A 133 27.70 -20.34 62.00
CA GLY A 133 28.76 -19.57 61.37
C GLY A 133 29.01 -19.94 59.91
N ASN A 134 30.17 -19.54 59.38
CA ASN A 134 30.62 -19.89 58.04
C ASN A 134 31.12 -21.34 58.01
N VAL A 135 30.98 -22.01 56.88
CA VAL A 135 31.53 -23.34 56.65
C VAL A 135 32.47 -23.28 55.44
N THR A 136 33.69 -23.77 55.61
CA THR A 136 34.65 -23.97 54.51
C THR A 136 35.11 -25.42 54.52
N LEU A 137 34.89 -26.13 53.41
CA LEU A 137 35.28 -27.52 53.21
C LEU A 137 36.14 -27.63 51.96
N VAL A 138 37.32 -28.24 52.12
CA VAL A 138 38.19 -28.63 51.01
C VAL A 138 38.32 -30.14 51.02
N ASP A 139 38.04 -30.76 49.87
CA ASP A 139 38.01 -32.20 49.68
C ASP A 139 38.84 -32.63 48.47
N THR A 140 39.55 -33.76 48.61
CA THR A 140 40.43 -34.34 47.60
C THR A 140 39.71 -35.25 46.60
N ASN A 141 38.45 -35.56 46.84
CA ASN A 141 37.57 -36.28 45.93
C ASN A 141 36.19 -35.60 45.87
N ALA A 142 35.10 -36.35 45.86
CA ALA A 142 33.74 -35.86 45.70
C ALA A 142 33.09 -35.56 47.05
N VAL A 143 32.34 -34.46 47.12
CA VAL A 143 31.53 -34.11 48.29
C VAL A 143 30.07 -34.39 48.01
N VAL A 144 29.42 -35.15 48.89
CA VAL A 144 27.97 -35.37 48.87
C VAL A 144 27.32 -34.64 50.05
N LEU A 145 26.64 -33.54 49.78
CA LEU A 145 25.89 -32.78 50.78
C LEU A 145 24.51 -33.38 51.01
N GLY A 146 24.22 -33.77 52.24
CA GLY A 146 22.86 -33.94 52.72
C GLY A 146 22.22 -32.61 53.13
N ALA A 147 21.03 -32.70 53.72
CA ALA A 147 20.34 -31.52 54.23
C ALA A 147 21.24 -30.74 55.21
N SER A 148 21.48 -29.46 54.89
CA SER A 148 22.43 -28.63 55.63
C SER A 148 21.90 -27.21 55.84
N THR A 149 22.08 -26.66 57.03
CA THR A 149 21.72 -25.29 57.40
C THR A 149 22.95 -24.57 57.94
N VAL A 150 23.38 -23.54 57.22
CA VAL A 150 24.56 -22.73 57.51
C VAL A 150 24.10 -21.28 57.67
N GLY A 151 24.24 -20.72 58.87
CA GLY A 151 23.92 -19.33 59.19
C GLY A 151 24.91 -18.34 58.58
N GLY A 152 26.09 -18.80 58.17
CA GLY A 152 27.07 -18.06 57.40
C GLY A 152 27.13 -18.45 55.92
N ALA A 153 28.31 -18.26 55.31
CA ALA A 153 28.61 -18.67 53.94
C ALA A 153 29.05 -20.14 53.91
N LEU A 154 28.68 -20.87 52.87
CA LEU A 154 29.13 -22.23 52.60
C LEU A 154 30.09 -22.23 51.40
N ASN A 155 31.38 -22.48 51.67
CA ASN A 155 32.44 -22.54 50.67
C ASN A 155 32.90 -23.99 50.49
N LEU A 156 32.80 -24.49 49.26
CA LEU A 156 33.10 -25.87 48.89
C LEU A 156 34.15 -25.89 47.79
N THR A 157 35.23 -26.62 48.04
CA THR A 157 36.25 -26.94 47.04
C THR A 157 36.46 -28.44 47.02
N ALA A 158 35.93 -29.12 46.01
CA ALA A 158 36.14 -30.54 45.81
C ALA A 158 37.07 -30.76 44.62
N ALA A 159 37.99 -31.71 44.67
CA ALA A 159 38.72 -32.11 43.45
C ALA A 159 37.87 -33.03 42.54
N GLY A 160 36.78 -33.60 43.08
CA GLY A 160 35.80 -34.44 42.41
C GLY A 160 34.45 -33.74 42.20
N ALA A 161 33.36 -34.51 42.24
CA ALA A 161 32.00 -33.99 42.04
C ALA A 161 31.46 -33.32 43.32
N VAL A 162 30.58 -32.33 43.15
CA VAL A 162 29.78 -31.77 44.25
C VAL A 162 28.31 -32.14 44.02
N THR A 163 27.76 -32.98 44.88
CA THR A 163 26.37 -33.44 44.78
C THR A 163 25.57 -32.99 45.99
N VAL A 164 24.41 -32.39 45.77
CA VAL A 164 23.47 -31.95 46.81
C VAL A 164 22.25 -32.86 46.81
N ASN A 165 22.19 -33.74 47.80
CA ASN A 165 21.17 -34.77 48.02
C ASN A 165 20.08 -34.36 49.03
N GLY A 166 20.14 -33.15 49.58
CA GLY A 166 19.13 -32.59 50.46
C GLY A 166 19.14 -31.07 50.45
N ALA A 167 18.10 -30.44 50.98
CA ALA A 167 17.97 -28.98 50.95
C ALA A 167 19.14 -28.30 51.69
N VAL A 168 19.72 -27.28 51.06
CA VAL A 168 20.83 -26.49 51.63
C VAL A 168 20.36 -25.05 51.85
N THR A 169 20.49 -24.57 53.09
CA THR A 169 20.37 -23.15 53.41
C THR A 169 21.75 -22.61 53.76
N ALA A 170 22.23 -21.60 53.05
CA ALA A 170 23.50 -20.91 53.33
C ALA A 170 23.25 -19.40 53.35
N ALA A 171 22.94 -18.84 54.52
CA ALA A 171 22.39 -17.49 54.62
C ALA A 171 23.30 -16.42 54.02
N ASN A 172 24.62 -16.57 54.15
CA ASN A 172 25.62 -15.61 53.62
C ASN A 172 26.35 -16.11 52.35
N GLY A 173 25.76 -17.05 51.63
CA GLY A 173 26.11 -17.35 50.25
C GLY A 173 26.64 -18.76 50.08
N LEU A 174 26.67 -19.21 48.82
CA LEU A 174 27.25 -20.49 48.43
C LEU A 174 28.34 -20.25 47.39
N THR A 175 29.52 -20.82 47.61
CA THR A 175 30.55 -20.91 46.58
C THR A 175 30.92 -22.38 46.40
N SER A 176 30.91 -22.89 45.17
CA SER A 176 31.26 -24.28 44.87
C SER A 176 32.22 -24.39 43.69
N THR A 177 33.27 -25.19 43.87
CA THR A 177 34.22 -25.56 42.81
C THR A 177 34.51 -27.07 42.81
N GLY A 178 34.78 -27.62 41.62
CA GLY A 178 35.08 -29.03 41.39
C GLY A 178 34.96 -29.48 39.93
N THR A 179 34.65 -30.76 39.72
CA THR A 179 34.54 -31.37 38.39
C THR A 179 33.12 -31.36 37.85
N THR A 180 32.11 -31.63 38.66
CA THR A 180 30.71 -31.56 38.27
C THR A 180 29.90 -31.05 39.44
N PHE A 181 28.74 -30.47 39.16
CA PHE A 181 27.79 -30.05 40.18
C PHE A 181 26.41 -30.60 39.87
N ASP A 182 25.72 -31.12 40.88
CA ASP A 182 24.35 -31.61 40.75
C ASP A 182 23.57 -31.33 42.04
N ASN A 183 22.49 -30.55 41.95
CA ASN A 183 21.57 -30.33 43.07
C ASN A 183 20.19 -30.97 42.90
N THR A 184 20.05 -31.98 42.06
CA THR A 184 18.78 -32.68 41.82
C THR A 184 18.12 -33.18 43.11
N GLY A 185 18.90 -33.52 44.14
CA GLY A 185 18.38 -33.98 45.42
C GLY A 185 17.92 -32.89 46.39
N GLY A 186 18.16 -31.59 46.12
CA GLY A 186 17.77 -30.53 47.06
C GLY A 186 17.92 -29.10 46.57
N ALA A 187 16.92 -28.27 46.92
CA ALA A 187 16.97 -26.82 46.67
C ALA A 187 18.08 -26.14 47.47
N ILE A 188 18.60 -25.04 46.93
CA ILE A 188 19.63 -24.21 47.58
C ILE A 188 19.06 -22.82 47.83
N THR A 189 19.14 -22.35 49.07
CA THR A 189 18.60 -21.04 49.49
C THR A 189 19.67 -20.20 50.20
N THR A 190 19.79 -18.93 49.84
CA THR A 190 20.62 -17.92 50.54
C THR A 190 19.76 -16.71 50.95
N ALA A 191 20.21 -15.93 51.93
CA ALA A 191 19.42 -14.85 52.56
C ALA A 191 19.84 -13.44 52.09
N GLY A 192 20.30 -13.30 50.83
CA GLY A 192 20.64 -11.99 50.22
C GLY A 192 22.04 -11.89 49.62
N THR A 193 22.82 -12.96 49.73
CA THR A 193 24.18 -13.12 49.19
C THR A 193 24.16 -14.15 48.05
N GLY A 194 25.16 -14.11 47.17
CA GLY A 194 25.11 -14.86 45.93
C GLY A 194 25.27 -16.38 46.05
N ILE A 195 24.93 -17.06 44.95
CA ILE A 195 25.24 -18.46 44.69
C ILE A 195 26.22 -18.47 43.52
N THR A 196 27.43 -18.99 43.72
CA THR A 196 28.45 -19.12 42.69
C THR A 196 28.83 -20.59 42.53
N ILE A 197 28.64 -21.14 41.34
CA ILE A 197 28.93 -22.53 41.00
C ILE A 197 29.88 -22.54 39.81
N ASN A 198 31.16 -22.80 40.06
CA ASN A 198 32.21 -22.75 39.04
C ASN A 198 32.85 -24.12 38.91
N GLN A 199 32.43 -24.89 37.91
CA GLN A 199 32.88 -26.26 37.71
C GLN A 199 33.73 -26.39 36.46
N THR A 200 34.63 -27.37 36.45
CA THR A 200 35.43 -27.70 35.27
C THR A 200 34.69 -28.63 34.30
N GLY A 201 33.64 -29.30 34.74
CA GLY A 201 32.77 -30.14 33.91
C GLY A 201 31.31 -29.72 34.06
N ASN A 202 30.40 -30.67 33.83
CA ASN A 202 28.98 -30.38 33.70
C ASN A 202 28.35 -29.87 35.01
N VAL A 203 27.45 -28.90 34.87
CA VAL A 203 26.62 -28.38 35.96
C VAL A 203 25.17 -28.75 35.69
N THR A 204 24.53 -29.41 36.64
CA THR A 204 23.10 -29.75 36.62
C THR A 204 22.41 -29.02 37.76
N ILE A 205 21.48 -28.13 37.40
CA ILE A 205 20.56 -27.51 38.33
C ILE A 205 19.24 -28.29 38.26
N GLY A 206 19.11 -29.31 39.09
CA GLY A 206 17.94 -30.20 39.15
C GLY A 206 16.88 -29.78 40.18
N ALA A 207 17.21 -28.86 41.08
CA ALA A 207 16.26 -28.28 42.04
C ALA A 207 16.43 -26.75 42.14
N LEU A 208 15.40 -26.08 42.64
CA LEU A 208 15.32 -24.61 42.73
C LEU A 208 16.54 -23.98 43.40
N LEU A 209 17.09 -22.94 42.78
CA LEU A 209 18.05 -22.02 43.40
C LEU A 209 17.31 -20.75 43.82
N THR A 210 17.45 -20.34 45.09
CA THR A 210 16.89 -19.09 45.60
C THR A 210 17.98 -18.26 46.26
N SER A 211 18.31 -17.13 45.65
CA SER A 211 19.18 -16.12 46.22
C SER A 211 18.33 -14.88 46.52
N ASN A 212 17.97 -14.65 47.78
CA ASN A 212 17.05 -13.57 48.19
C ASN A 212 17.66 -12.15 48.06
N GLY A 213 18.32 -11.83 46.94
CA GLY A 213 18.94 -10.53 46.64
C GLY A 213 20.36 -10.59 46.08
N GLY A 214 21.07 -11.72 46.21
CA GLY A 214 22.44 -11.88 45.71
C GLY A 214 22.46 -12.42 44.27
N ALA A 215 23.58 -12.28 43.57
CA ALA A 215 23.74 -12.80 42.21
C ALA A 215 23.79 -14.34 42.18
N VAL A 216 23.30 -14.94 41.11
CA VAL A 216 23.49 -16.36 40.79
C VAL A 216 24.42 -16.46 39.59
N ASP A 217 25.60 -17.01 39.80
CA ASP A 217 26.65 -17.15 38.78
C ASP A 217 26.99 -18.62 38.59
N ILE A 218 26.80 -19.14 37.38
CA ILE A 218 26.95 -20.56 37.06
C ILE A 218 27.86 -20.70 35.85
N ASP A 219 29.02 -21.29 36.08
CA ASP A 219 30.05 -21.52 35.08
C ASP A 219 30.40 -23.00 34.93
N ALA A 220 30.40 -23.48 33.68
CA ALA A 220 30.94 -24.78 33.27
C ALA A 220 32.13 -24.57 32.32
N THR A 221 33.34 -24.70 32.85
CA THR A 221 34.54 -24.06 32.29
C THR A 221 35.44 -24.95 31.43
N GLY A 222 35.35 -26.28 31.56
CA GLY A 222 36.17 -27.19 30.78
C GLY A 222 35.64 -27.42 29.37
N ALA A 223 36.51 -27.91 28.48
CA ALA A 223 36.17 -28.16 27.08
C ALA A 223 34.93 -29.06 26.95
N GLY A 224 33.88 -28.54 26.30
CA GLY A 224 32.62 -29.25 26.09
C GLY A 224 31.73 -29.38 27.32
N ALA A 225 32.09 -28.78 28.46
CA ALA A 225 31.29 -28.81 29.68
C ALA A 225 29.98 -28.06 29.50
N THR A 226 28.86 -28.67 29.91
CA THR A 226 27.51 -28.14 29.69
C THR A 226 26.87 -27.65 30.97
N ILE A 227 25.91 -26.72 30.84
CA ILE A 227 24.97 -26.38 31.92
C ILE A 227 23.59 -26.94 31.56
N ALA A 228 22.96 -27.68 32.47
CA ALA A 228 21.58 -28.14 32.37
C ALA A 228 20.74 -27.50 33.49
N LEU A 229 19.91 -26.54 33.15
CA LEU A 229 18.97 -25.87 34.04
C LEU A 229 17.60 -26.54 33.95
N ASN A 230 17.37 -27.52 34.82
CA ASN A 230 16.15 -28.33 34.86
C ASN A 230 15.14 -27.84 35.90
N ALA A 231 15.52 -26.88 36.75
CA ALA A 231 14.67 -26.24 37.75
C ALA A 231 14.98 -24.73 37.80
N GLY A 232 14.03 -23.94 38.28
CA GLY A 232 14.13 -22.48 38.19
C GLY A 232 15.22 -21.83 39.06
N ILE A 233 15.45 -20.54 38.80
CA ILE A 233 16.31 -19.65 39.58
C ILE A 233 15.48 -18.45 40.04
N ASN A 234 15.55 -18.12 41.32
CA ASN A 234 15.00 -16.89 41.88
C ASN A 234 16.10 -16.06 42.54
N SER A 235 16.53 -14.95 41.92
CA SER A 235 17.73 -14.19 42.35
C SER A 235 17.44 -12.87 43.06
N GLY A 236 16.16 -12.52 43.28
CA GLY A 236 15.80 -11.20 43.81
C GLY A 236 16.45 -10.09 42.95
N ALA A 237 17.15 -9.15 43.59
CA ALA A 237 17.83 -8.04 42.90
C ALA A 237 19.17 -8.41 42.22
N GLY A 238 19.70 -9.61 42.46
CA GLY A 238 20.99 -10.04 41.94
C GLY A 238 20.93 -10.49 40.49
N ASN A 239 22.03 -10.32 39.77
CA ASN A 239 22.16 -10.78 38.38
C ASN A 239 22.21 -12.30 38.32
N VAL A 240 21.73 -12.85 37.20
CA VAL A 240 21.85 -14.27 36.86
C VAL A 240 22.74 -14.40 35.64
N THR A 241 23.87 -15.09 35.78
CA THR A 241 24.85 -15.33 34.70
C THR A 241 25.04 -16.83 34.50
N LEU A 242 24.89 -17.29 33.26
CA LEU A 242 25.12 -18.69 32.89
C LEU A 242 26.13 -18.74 31.74
N ASP A 243 27.28 -19.35 31.98
CA ASP A 243 28.36 -19.44 30.98
C ASP A 243 28.99 -20.83 30.89
N SER A 244 28.93 -21.42 29.69
CA SER A 244 29.44 -22.77 29.43
C SER A 244 30.27 -22.82 28.16
N GLU A 245 31.32 -23.63 28.17
CA GLU A 245 32.12 -23.92 26.97
C GLU A 245 31.35 -24.83 25.99
N GLY A 246 30.64 -25.83 26.52
CA GLY A 246 29.63 -26.61 25.79
C GLY A 246 28.25 -25.94 25.82
N ALA A 247 27.20 -26.66 25.44
CA ALA A 247 25.84 -26.12 25.42
C ALA A 247 25.30 -25.76 26.81
N THR A 248 24.55 -24.67 26.90
CA THR A 248 23.62 -24.39 28.00
C THR A 248 22.22 -24.85 27.56
N THR A 249 21.57 -25.72 28.33
CA THR A 249 20.18 -26.14 28.11
C THR A 249 19.31 -25.66 29.26
N VAL A 250 18.26 -24.90 28.96
CA VAL A 250 17.23 -24.48 29.91
C VAL A 250 15.94 -25.23 29.59
N ALA A 251 15.54 -26.14 30.47
CA ALA A 251 14.29 -26.89 30.30
C ALA A 251 13.07 -26.01 30.57
N ALA A 252 11.87 -26.49 30.25
CA ALA A 252 10.61 -25.79 30.51
C ALA A 252 10.35 -25.52 32.01
N ALA A 253 10.99 -26.24 32.92
CA ALA A 253 10.94 -25.98 34.36
C ALA A 253 12.10 -25.08 34.85
N GLY A 254 12.98 -24.67 33.95
CA GLY A 254 14.20 -23.90 34.20
C GLY A 254 14.00 -22.39 34.20
N ASP A 255 12.80 -21.92 34.52
CA ASP A 255 12.45 -20.49 34.46
C ASP A 255 13.36 -19.64 35.36
N ILE A 256 13.70 -18.44 34.89
CA ILE A 256 14.54 -17.49 35.63
C ILE A 256 13.69 -16.30 36.05
N VAL A 257 13.68 -16.02 37.35
CA VAL A 257 12.99 -14.88 37.95
C VAL A 257 13.98 -13.99 38.69
N THR A 258 14.02 -12.72 38.30
CA THR A 258 14.73 -11.66 39.02
C THR A 258 13.79 -10.48 39.26
N THR A 259 14.17 -9.58 40.15
CA THR A 259 13.55 -8.25 40.27
C THR A 259 14.34 -7.26 39.40
N THR A 260 15.36 -6.62 39.93
CA THR A 260 16.17 -5.66 39.16
C THR A 260 17.41 -6.26 38.52
N GLY A 261 17.72 -7.52 38.82
CA GLY A 261 18.91 -8.19 38.34
C GLY A 261 18.85 -8.54 36.86
N ASN A 262 19.97 -8.35 36.16
CA ASN A 262 20.09 -8.72 34.76
C ASN A 262 20.18 -10.24 34.59
N VAL A 263 19.72 -10.75 33.46
CA VAL A 263 19.91 -12.15 33.06
C VAL A 263 20.79 -12.19 31.82
N THR A 264 21.92 -12.87 31.92
CA THR A 264 22.88 -12.94 30.82
C THR A 264 23.25 -14.39 30.51
N PHE A 265 22.97 -14.80 29.28
CA PHE A 265 23.45 -16.05 28.71
C PHE A 265 24.70 -15.77 27.89
N GLY A 266 25.83 -16.25 28.39
CA GLY A 266 27.12 -16.10 27.74
C GLY A 266 27.81 -14.81 28.12
N GLY A 267 29.06 -14.93 28.57
CA GLY A 267 29.92 -13.80 28.87
C GLY A 267 31.25 -13.93 28.14
N ALA A 268 31.98 -14.99 28.46
CA ALA A 268 33.30 -15.26 27.88
C ALA A 268 33.32 -16.51 26.97
N ARG A 269 32.35 -17.43 27.14
CA ARG A 269 32.39 -18.76 26.52
C ARG A 269 31.38 -18.89 25.37
N ALA A 270 31.68 -19.78 24.42
CA ALA A 270 31.04 -19.82 23.10
C ALA A 270 29.88 -20.83 22.97
N GLY A 271 29.51 -21.54 24.04
CA GLY A 271 28.47 -22.56 24.03
C GLY A 271 27.12 -22.12 23.45
N THR A 272 26.44 -22.96 22.66
CA THR A 272 25.08 -22.64 22.19
C THR A 272 24.09 -22.62 23.35
N LEU A 273 23.05 -21.79 23.27
CA LEU A 273 21.90 -21.85 24.19
C LEU A 273 20.74 -22.61 23.53
N ASN A 274 20.21 -23.60 24.23
CA ASN A 274 18.94 -24.23 23.90
C ASN A 274 17.95 -23.96 25.05
N THR A 275 16.82 -23.30 24.80
CA THR A 275 15.91 -22.89 25.87
C THR A 275 14.45 -23.21 25.57
N SER A 276 13.75 -23.66 26.60
CA SER A 276 12.28 -23.74 26.69
C SER A 276 11.76 -23.05 27.96
N GLY A 277 12.64 -22.45 28.76
CA GLY A 277 12.27 -21.78 30.01
C GLY A 277 12.02 -20.30 29.79
N ASP A 278 11.09 -19.77 30.58
CA ASP A 278 10.71 -18.37 30.58
C ASP A 278 11.67 -17.52 31.42
N ILE A 279 11.73 -16.23 31.10
CA ILE A 279 12.52 -15.26 31.86
C ILE A 279 11.62 -14.10 32.27
N THR A 280 11.54 -13.87 33.57
CA THR A 280 10.85 -12.71 34.13
C THR A 280 11.82 -11.87 34.95
N THR A 281 12.00 -10.61 34.56
CA THR A 281 12.65 -9.58 35.37
C THR A 281 11.63 -8.47 35.70
N ALA A 282 11.96 -7.58 36.63
CA ALA A 282 11.23 -6.38 37.00
C ALA A 282 12.10 -5.11 36.85
N GLY A 283 12.90 -5.04 35.78
CA GLY A 283 13.83 -3.93 35.54
C GLY A 283 15.13 -4.32 34.85
N GLY A 284 15.63 -5.52 35.13
CA GLY A 284 16.91 -5.99 34.62
C GLY A 284 16.89 -6.29 33.13
N ASP A 285 18.02 -6.04 32.46
CA ASP A 285 18.24 -6.38 31.06
C ASP A 285 18.34 -7.91 30.89
N VAL A 286 17.84 -8.41 29.76
CA VAL A 286 18.00 -9.81 29.36
C VAL A 286 18.85 -9.86 28.10
N THR A 287 20.02 -10.48 28.19
CA THR A 287 20.99 -10.53 27.09
C THR A 287 21.35 -11.96 26.73
N PHE A 288 21.13 -12.29 25.45
CA PHE A 288 21.55 -13.53 24.82
C PHE A 288 22.77 -13.26 23.94
N ASN A 289 23.97 -13.47 24.47
CA ASN A 289 25.22 -13.22 23.73
C ASN A 289 25.54 -14.33 22.72
N ARG A 290 24.90 -15.50 22.85
CA ARG A 290 25.23 -16.74 22.13
C ARG A 290 24.14 -17.07 21.11
N ALA A 291 24.48 -17.93 20.14
CA ALA A 291 23.48 -18.51 19.25
C ALA A 291 22.43 -19.26 20.09
N THR A 292 21.16 -18.94 19.85
CA THR A 292 20.03 -19.39 20.66
C THR A 292 19.07 -20.22 19.83
N VAL A 293 18.67 -21.37 20.36
CA VAL A 293 17.65 -22.24 19.79
C VAL A 293 16.49 -22.34 20.78
N LEU A 294 15.27 -22.12 20.30
CA LEU A 294 14.05 -22.34 21.07
C LEU A 294 13.65 -23.82 20.94
N ALA A 295 13.75 -24.58 22.03
CA ALA A 295 13.25 -25.96 22.11
C ALA A 295 11.78 -26.06 22.52
N GLY A 296 11.19 -24.95 22.97
CA GLY A 296 9.77 -24.79 23.27
C GLY A 296 9.39 -23.32 23.16
N ASP A 297 8.13 -23.01 23.42
CA ASP A 297 7.67 -21.61 23.47
C ASP A 297 8.36 -20.89 24.63
N VAL A 298 8.74 -19.62 24.40
CA VAL A 298 9.46 -18.83 25.39
C VAL A 298 8.84 -17.45 25.55
N VAL A 299 8.70 -17.02 26.80
CA VAL A 299 8.33 -15.67 27.20
C VAL A 299 9.52 -14.99 27.87
N VAL A 300 9.88 -13.80 27.38
CA VAL A 300 10.84 -12.91 28.04
C VAL A 300 10.12 -11.62 28.41
N ASN A 301 9.98 -11.36 29.71
CA ASN A 301 9.26 -10.21 30.24
C ASN A 301 10.10 -9.45 31.26
N THR A 302 10.47 -8.20 30.95
CA THR A 302 11.22 -7.35 31.88
C THR A 302 10.33 -6.44 32.74
N GLY A 303 9.03 -6.35 32.46
CA GLY A 303 8.04 -5.56 33.20
C GLY A 303 7.72 -4.18 32.58
N THR A 304 6.99 -3.34 33.33
CA THR A 304 6.33 -2.13 32.79
C THR A 304 7.22 -0.89 32.65
N SER A 305 8.41 -0.86 33.25
CA SER A 305 9.30 0.33 33.29
C SER A 305 10.73 0.00 32.85
N SER A 306 10.92 -1.12 32.17
CA SER A 306 12.03 -2.02 32.50
C SER A 306 12.88 -2.47 31.32
N GLY A 307 13.98 -3.17 31.63
CA GLY A 307 15.19 -3.44 30.82
C GLY A 307 15.05 -3.91 29.37
N ASN A 308 16.16 -3.74 28.66
CA ASN A 308 16.32 -4.14 27.27
C ASN A 308 16.32 -5.67 27.12
N ILE A 309 15.85 -6.14 25.97
CA ILE A 309 16.01 -7.53 25.54
C ILE A 309 16.90 -7.53 24.30
N ALA A 310 18.03 -8.24 24.36
CA ALA A 310 19.00 -8.24 23.27
C ALA A 310 19.41 -9.67 22.87
N PHE A 311 19.15 -10.01 21.61
CA PHE A 311 19.69 -11.21 20.95
C PHE A 311 20.87 -10.80 20.09
N GLN A 312 22.08 -11.06 20.57
CA GLN A 312 23.31 -10.57 19.94
C GLN A 312 23.76 -11.43 18.74
N ASN A 313 23.22 -12.65 18.63
CA ASN A 313 23.58 -13.66 17.63
C ASN A 313 22.31 -14.29 17.01
N THR A 314 22.44 -15.39 16.28
CA THR A 314 21.30 -16.08 15.63
C THR A 314 20.29 -16.60 16.65
N LEU A 315 19.02 -16.60 16.24
CA LEU A 315 17.89 -17.11 16.99
C LEU A 315 17.05 -18.01 16.10
N ASP A 316 16.95 -19.29 16.41
CA ASP A 316 16.28 -20.29 15.58
C ASP A 316 15.29 -21.13 16.39
N GLY A 317 14.32 -21.74 15.70
CA GLY A 317 13.50 -22.81 16.27
C GLY A 317 14.22 -24.17 16.17
N THR A 318 13.50 -25.24 16.49
CA THR A 318 13.96 -26.61 16.16
C THR A 318 13.29 -27.17 14.91
N VAL A 319 12.09 -26.68 14.61
CA VAL A 319 11.28 -27.03 13.44
C VAL A 319 10.62 -25.75 12.94
N ASP A 320 10.52 -25.59 11.62
CA ASP A 320 9.86 -24.43 11.01
C ASP A 320 8.47 -24.21 11.62
N TYR A 321 8.25 -23.00 12.12
CA TYR A 321 6.97 -22.49 12.64
C TYR A 321 6.43 -23.17 13.90
N ALA A 322 7.27 -23.88 14.66
CA ALA A 322 6.82 -24.67 15.81
C ALA A 322 6.94 -23.97 17.18
N GLN A 323 7.90 -23.07 17.37
CA GLN A 323 8.17 -22.42 18.66
C GLN A 323 7.87 -20.93 18.61
N ASP A 324 6.99 -20.48 19.49
CA ASP A 324 6.61 -19.08 19.62
C ASP A 324 7.58 -18.33 20.56
N LEU A 325 7.77 -17.04 20.28
CA LEU A 325 8.55 -16.14 21.13
C LEU A 325 7.74 -14.90 21.47
N THR A 326 7.48 -14.71 22.76
CA THR A 326 6.79 -13.52 23.28
C THR A 326 7.75 -12.64 24.07
N LEU A 327 7.86 -11.36 23.70
CA LEU A 327 8.79 -10.39 24.30
C LEU A 327 8.05 -9.19 24.88
N THR A 328 8.45 -8.77 26.07
CA THR A 328 7.94 -7.56 26.76
C THR A 328 9.12 -6.81 27.38
N ALA A 329 9.53 -5.70 26.76
CA ALA A 329 10.58 -4.80 27.24
C ALA A 329 10.03 -3.48 27.82
N GLY A 330 8.70 -3.33 27.94
CA GLY A 330 8.09 -2.16 28.56
C GLY A 330 8.50 -0.85 27.86
N THR A 331 9.25 0.00 28.58
CA THR A 331 9.72 1.30 28.09
C THR A 331 11.10 1.28 27.43
N LYS A 332 11.74 0.11 27.35
CA LYS A 332 13.07 -0.09 26.78
C LYS A 332 12.99 -0.79 25.42
N SER A 333 14.15 -1.14 24.90
CA SER A 333 14.30 -1.56 23.51
C SER A 333 14.44 -3.08 23.39
N ILE A 334 14.06 -3.58 22.21
CA ILE A 334 14.36 -4.95 21.78
C ILE A 334 15.30 -4.90 20.59
N LEU A 335 16.39 -5.67 20.66
CA LEU A 335 17.40 -5.77 19.59
C LEU A 335 17.53 -7.22 19.11
N PHE A 336 17.35 -7.41 17.81
CA PHE A 336 17.79 -8.61 17.08
C PHE A 336 19.00 -8.24 16.25
N ASN A 337 20.19 -8.58 16.74
CA ASN A 337 21.44 -8.26 16.07
C ASN A 337 21.81 -9.30 15.00
N GLY A 338 21.51 -10.58 15.26
CA GLY A 338 21.67 -11.69 14.31
C GLY A 338 20.38 -12.01 13.55
N ALA A 339 20.45 -12.97 12.64
CA ALA A 339 19.29 -13.45 11.90
C ALA A 339 18.35 -14.27 12.80
N VAL A 340 17.05 -14.09 12.61
CA VAL A 340 15.98 -14.84 13.29
C VAL A 340 15.37 -15.81 12.29
N GLY A 341 15.29 -17.09 12.65
CA GLY A 341 14.70 -18.15 11.83
C GLY A 341 15.54 -18.54 10.60
N ASN A 342 16.86 -18.41 10.69
CA ASN A 342 17.79 -18.67 9.60
C ASN A 342 17.94 -20.16 9.27
N ILE A 343 17.93 -21.03 10.29
CA ILE A 343 18.02 -22.49 10.13
C ILE A 343 16.61 -23.10 10.16
N ALA A 344 15.89 -22.86 11.26
CA ALA A 344 14.50 -23.27 11.43
C ALA A 344 13.69 -22.04 11.84
N LYS A 345 12.67 -21.72 11.06
CA LYS A 345 11.86 -20.52 11.20
C LYS A 345 11.12 -20.55 12.53
N LEU A 346 10.99 -19.41 13.18
CA LEU A 346 10.19 -19.32 14.40
C LEU A 346 8.71 -19.51 14.08
N GLY A 347 7.94 -19.90 15.09
CA GLY A 347 6.49 -19.74 15.14
C GLY A 347 6.11 -18.25 15.16
N ASP A 348 5.14 -17.87 15.97
CA ASP A 348 4.74 -16.49 16.11
C ASP A 348 5.79 -15.70 16.92
N LEU A 349 6.30 -14.62 16.32
CA LEU A 349 7.13 -13.63 17.01
C LEU A 349 6.25 -12.48 17.47
N LYS A 350 5.98 -12.44 18.78
CA LYS A 350 5.12 -11.43 19.40
C LYS A 350 5.91 -10.48 20.29
N ILE A 351 5.88 -9.19 19.97
CA ILE A 351 6.37 -8.11 20.82
C ILE A 351 5.17 -7.40 21.42
N ASN A 352 4.95 -7.61 22.72
CA ASN A 352 3.86 -6.96 23.46
C ASN A 352 4.16 -5.47 23.69
N SER A 353 5.39 -5.15 24.10
CA SER A 353 5.83 -3.77 24.29
C SER A 353 7.36 -3.64 24.24
N ALA A 354 7.80 -2.53 23.67
CA ALA A 354 9.18 -2.08 23.57
C ALA A 354 9.17 -0.59 23.18
N SER A 355 8.57 0.27 24.00
CA SER A 355 8.36 1.69 23.63
C SER A 355 9.69 2.45 23.45
N GLY A 356 10.81 1.88 23.89
CA GLY A 356 12.16 2.38 23.63
C GLY A 356 12.69 2.04 22.24
N GLY A 357 11.99 1.21 21.46
CA GLY A 357 12.32 0.87 20.08
C GLY A 357 12.51 -0.62 19.82
N VAL A 358 12.19 -1.07 18.61
CA VAL A 358 12.51 -2.41 18.10
C VAL A 358 13.49 -2.26 16.95
N THR A 359 14.62 -2.94 17.03
CA THR A 359 15.62 -2.95 15.95
C THR A 359 15.90 -4.36 15.49
N ALA A 360 15.70 -4.63 14.20
CA ALA A 360 16.14 -5.85 13.54
C ALA A 360 17.28 -5.52 12.57
N ASN A 361 18.52 -5.88 12.94
CA ASN A 361 19.70 -5.63 12.11
C ASN A 361 19.87 -6.65 10.97
N SER A 362 19.13 -7.75 11.00
CA SER A 362 19.21 -8.84 10.02
C SER A 362 17.81 -9.38 9.69
N THR A 363 17.77 -10.46 8.91
CA THR A 363 16.54 -11.12 8.47
C THR A 363 15.72 -11.64 9.64
N ILE A 364 14.40 -11.55 9.54
CA ILE A 364 13.44 -12.25 10.40
C ILE A 364 12.57 -13.16 9.53
N ASP A 365 12.70 -14.46 9.71
CA ASP A 365 11.80 -15.46 9.14
C ASP A 365 11.02 -16.13 10.29
N ALA A 366 9.73 -15.79 10.42
CA ALA A 366 8.84 -16.28 11.47
C ALA A 366 7.46 -16.61 10.86
N ASN A 367 6.58 -17.33 11.56
CA ASN A 367 5.23 -17.63 11.08
C ASN A 367 4.41 -16.35 10.90
N SER A 368 4.38 -15.53 11.95
CA SER A 368 3.84 -14.18 11.97
C SER A 368 4.76 -13.28 12.78
N VAL A 369 4.70 -11.98 12.53
CA VAL A 369 5.40 -10.97 13.33
C VAL A 369 4.39 -9.91 13.77
N SER A 370 4.20 -9.77 15.08
CA SER A 370 3.30 -8.76 15.65
C SER A 370 4.03 -7.89 16.66
N ILE A 371 4.02 -6.58 16.42
CA ILE A 371 4.59 -5.57 17.31
C ILE A 371 3.44 -4.67 17.77
N SER A 372 2.99 -4.88 19.01
CA SER A 372 1.82 -4.17 19.56
C SER A 372 2.14 -2.77 20.06
N ASP A 373 3.36 -2.55 20.56
CA ASP A 373 3.92 -1.25 20.92
C ASP A 373 5.45 -1.30 20.78
N GLY A 374 5.97 -0.89 19.64
CA GLY A 374 7.38 -1.04 19.29
C GLY A 374 8.23 0.21 19.48
N GLY A 375 7.68 1.32 19.99
CA GLY A 375 8.37 2.61 19.92
C GLY A 375 8.82 2.92 18.49
N GLY A 376 10.08 3.32 18.31
CA GLY A 376 10.67 3.39 16.97
C GLY A 376 11.04 2.01 16.44
N VAL A 377 10.37 1.56 15.39
CA VAL A 377 10.60 0.27 14.74
C VAL A 377 11.50 0.46 13.52
N VAL A 378 12.69 -0.17 13.56
CA VAL A 378 13.67 -0.13 12.48
C VAL A 378 14.00 -1.55 12.03
N VAL A 379 13.79 -1.81 10.74
CA VAL A 379 14.03 -3.11 10.12
C VAL A 379 15.09 -2.94 9.03
N ARG A 380 16.25 -3.57 9.18
CA ARG A 380 17.37 -3.47 8.23
C ARG A 380 17.55 -4.72 7.38
N GLY A 381 17.00 -5.86 7.80
CA GLY A 381 16.98 -7.12 7.02
C GLY A 381 15.56 -7.54 6.67
N ARG A 382 15.41 -8.37 5.62
CA ARG A 382 14.10 -8.82 5.11
C ARG A 382 13.25 -9.42 6.23
N ILE A 383 11.94 -9.17 6.21
CA ILE A 383 10.97 -9.92 7.02
C ILE A 383 10.15 -10.84 6.13
N ASN A 384 10.10 -12.13 6.45
CA ASN A 384 9.17 -13.09 5.89
C ASN A 384 8.24 -13.60 6.99
N ALA A 385 6.96 -13.26 6.88
CA ALA A 385 5.93 -13.57 7.86
C ALA A 385 4.66 -14.05 7.13
N PRO A 386 4.62 -15.30 6.62
CA PRO A 386 3.55 -15.80 5.76
C PRO A 386 2.14 -15.61 6.35
N ASN A 387 2.00 -15.67 7.68
CA ASN A 387 0.73 -15.52 8.39
C ASN A 387 0.50 -14.11 8.97
N GLY A 388 1.27 -13.11 8.53
CA GLY A 388 0.94 -11.71 8.70
C GLY A 388 2.04 -10.91 9.38
N PHE A 389 2.05 -9.61 9.09
CA PHE A 389 2.92 -8.64 9.71
C PHE A 389 2.08 -7.50 10.28
N SER A 390 2.22 -7.22 11.57
CA SER A 390 1.64 -6.02 12.18
C SER A 390 2.68 -5.24 12.99
N SER A 391 2.67 -3.92 12.85
CA SER A 391 3.56 -3.05 13.60
C SER A 391 2.88 -1.77 14.04
N ASN A 392 2.89 -1.55 15.35
CA ASN A 392 2.46 -0.31 15.99
C ASN A 392 3.61 0.31 16.77
N GLY A 393 3.63 1.65 16.88
CA GLY A 393 4.68 2.37 17.61
C GLY A 393 4.68 3.87 17.37
N THR A 394 5.86 4.48 17.53
CA THR A 394 6.10 5.91 17.32
C THR A 394 6.65 6.21 15.93
N THR A 395 7.53 5.41 15.36
CA THR A 395 8.01 5.60 13.98
C THR A 395 8.27 4.25 13.34
N PHE A 396 8.19 4.18 12.01
CA PHE A 396 8.52 2.97 11.27
C PHE A 396 9.49 3.27 10.14
N ASP A 397 10.53 2.45 10.01
CA ASP A 397 11.47 2.50 8.89
C ASP A 397 11.93 1.08 8.56
N ASN A 398 11.60 0.58 7.36
CA ASN A 398 12.11 -0.71 6.89
C ASN A 398 13.44 -0.63 6.15
N THR A 399 14.19 0.46 6.25
CA THR A 399 15.61 0.69 5.85
C THR A 399 16.15 -0.21 4.71
N GLY A 400 15.43 -0.32 3.60
CA GLY A 400 15.82 -1.14 2.44
C GLY A 400 15.48 -2.64 2.51
N ALA A 401 14.88 -3.11 3.59
CA ALA A 401 14.39 -4.46 3.80
C ALA A 401 12.95 -4.69 3.32
N GLN A 402 12.77 -5.67 2.42
CA GLN A 402 11.45 -6.11 1.99
C GLN A 402 10.66 -6.79 3.13
N ILE A 403 9.36 -6.56 3.19
CA ILE A 403 8.44 -7.27 4.08
C ILE A 403 7.47 -8.09 3.23
N THR A 404 7.42 -9.40 3.50
CA THR A 404 6.62 -10.35 2.72
C THR A 404 5.68 -11.16 3.60
N THR A 405 4.44 -11.32 3.17
CA THR A 405 3.44 -12.26 3.72
C THR A 405 2.81 -13.08 2.58
N THR A 406 2.00 -14.09 2.90
CA THR A 406 1.37 -14.97 1.89
C THR A 406 -0.15 -15.06 2.09
N GLY A 407 -0.89 -14.12 1.50
CA GLY A 407 -2.34 -14.07 1.56
C GLY A 407 -2.90 -13.43 2.85
N THR A 408 -2.03 -12.99 3.75
CA THR A 408 -2.37 -12.33 5.02
C THR A 408 -1.91 -10.88 5.04
N GLY A 409 -2.48 -10.06 5.92
CA GLY A 409 -2.27 -8.61 5.88
C GLY A 409 -0.86 -8.15 6.31
N ILE A 410 -0.47 -6.99 5.80
CA ILE A 410 0.61 -6.15 6.33
C ILE A 410 -0.04 -4.89 6.90
N THR A 411 0.10 -4.65 8.20
CA THR A 411 -0.46 -3.47 8.88
C THR A 411 0.65 -2.70 9.58
N ILE A 412 0.80 -1.41 9.27
CA ILE A 412 1.83 -0.54 9.84
C ILE A 412 1.15 0.73 10.33
N ASN A 413 0.90 0.82 11.64
CA ASN A 413 0.13 1.91 12.24
C ASN A 413 0.95 2.62 13.32
N HIS A 414 1.55 3.75 12.98
CA HIS A 414 2.45 4.47 13.89
C HIS A 414 1.92 5.86 14.20
N THR A 415 2.31 6.41 15.36
CA THR A 415 1.91 7.76 15.78
C THR A 415 2.79 8.85 15.18
N GLY A 416 3.97 8.52 14.69
CA GLY A 416 4.87 9.42 13.98
C GLY A 416 5.14 8.92 12.55
N ASN A 417 6.27 9.33 11.99
CA ASN A 417 6.56 9.11 10.57
C ASN A 417 6.71 7.62 10.22
N VAL A 418 6.16 7.26 9.07
CA VAL A 418 6.28 5.93 8.47
C VAL A 418 7.02 6.04 7.15
N ASN A 419 8.23 5.46 7.09
CA ASN A 419 9.08 5.43 5.91
C ASN A 419 9.15 4.01 5.37
N ILE A 420 8.55 3.81 4.19
CA ILE A 420 8.64 2.56 3.43
C ILE A 420 9.73 2.73 2.39
N THR A 421 10.93 2.23 2.68
CA THR A 421 12.13 2.35 1.84
C THR A 421 12.44 1.08 1.03
N ALA A 422 11.70 0.00 1.29
CA ALA A 422 11.71 -1.22 0.49
C ALA A 422 10.31 -1.84 0.38
N ALA A 423 10.16 -2.74 -0.59
CA ALA A 423 8.86 -3.21 -1.03
C ALA A 423 8.05 -3.92 0.07
N LEU A 424 6.73 -3.74 0.01
CA LEU A 424 5.76 -4.50 0.80
C LEU A 424 5.05 -5.49 -0.13
N THR A 425 5.02 -6.77 0.22
CA THR A 425 4.46 -7.81 -0.64
C THR A 425 3.57 -8.76 0.17
N SER A 426 2.25 -8.60 0.10
CA SER A 426 1.34 -9.45 0.89
C SER A 426 0.78 -10.67 0.13
N ASN A 427 1.01 -10.74 -1.19
CA ASN A 427 0.57 -11.84 -2.06
C ASN A 427 -0.90 -12.26 -1.88
N GLY A 428 -1.80 -11.31 -1.61
CA GLY A 428 -3.25 -11.56 -1.46
C GLY A 428 -3.88 -10.88 -0.24
N GLY A 429 -3.11 -10.58 0.80
CA GLY A 429 -3.60 -9.86 1.98
C GLY A 429 -3.67 -8.35 1.78
N SER A 430 -4.41 -7.63 2.63
CA SER A 430 -4.42 -6.17 2.58
C SER A 430 -3.08 -5.57 3.04
N VAL A 431 -2.71 -4.42 2.50
CA VAL A 431 -1.59 -3.60 2.99
C VAL A 431 -2.17 -2.28 3.52
N ASP A 432 -2.04 -2.07 4.82
CA ASP A 432 -2.57 -0.91 5.52
C ASP A 432 -1.41 -0.14 6.18
N VAL A 433 -1.25 1.12 5.80
CA VAL A 433 -0.13 1.97 6.26
C VAL A 433 -0.68 3.30 6.76
N ASP A 434 -0.55 3.51 8.06
CA ASP A 434 -1.10 4.66 8.77
C ASP A 434 -0.05 5.43 9.57
N ALA A 435 -0.09 6.76 9.45
CA ALA A 435 0.66 7.69 10.29
C ALA A 435 -0.33 8.62 11.02
N THR A 436 -0.54 8.35 12.31
CA THR A 436 -1.76 8.76 13.03
C THR A 436 -1.62 10.01 13.89
N GLY A 437 -0.42 10.39 14.31
CA GLY A 437 -0.20 11.55 15.16
C GLY A 437 -0.10 12.86 14.38
N ALA A 438 -0.32 13.98 15.07
CA ALA A 438 -0.32 15.31 14.47
C ALA A 438 0.96 15.59 13.68
N GLY A 439 0.82 15.86 12.37
CA GLY A 439 1.94 16.15 11.47
C GLY A 439 2.79 14.93 11.06
N ALA A 440 2.45 13.72 11.51
CA ALA A 440 3.13 12.49 11.11
C ALA A 440 2.95 12.24 9.61
N THR A 441 3.99 11.79 8.91
CA THR A 441 3.98 11.62 7.45
C THR A 441 4.14 10.18 7.02
N ILE A 442 3.63 9.84 5.83
CA ILE A 442 3.97 8.59 5.12
C ILE A 442 4.90 8.92 3.96
N GLY A 443 6.06 8.27 3.90
CA GLY A 443 6.96 8.27 2.75
C GLY A 443 7.02 6.90 2.10
N LEU A 444 6.39 6.72 0.94
CA LEU A 444 6.43 5.49 0.15
C LEU A 444 7.51 5.60 -0.93
N ASN A 445 8.68 5.06 -0.65
CA ASN A 445 9.85 5.11 -1.54
C ASN A 445 10.13 3.80 -2.28
N ALA A 446 9.28 2.79 -2.09
CA ALA A 446 9.36 1.49 -2.76
C ALA A 446 7.96 0.90 -2.93
N GLY A 447 7.79 0.02 -3.92
CA GLY A 447 6.46 -0.42 -4.35
C GLY A 447 5.71 -1.32 -3.36
N ILE A 448 4.40 -1.36 -3.53
CA ILE A 448 3.47 -2.25 -2.81
C ILE A 448 2.87 -3.24 -3.79
N ASN A 449 2.91 -4.53 -3.47
CA ASN A 449 2.17 -5.57 -4.19
C ASN A 449 1.26 -6.32 -3.23
N SER A 450 -0.04 -6.10 -3.33
CA SER A 450 -1.01 -6.72 -2.42
C SER A 450 -1.74 -7.95 -2.99
N GLY A 451 -1.49 -8.31 -4.24
CA GLY A 451 -2.28 -9.33 -4.93
C GLY A 451 -3.77 -8.96 -4.93
N ALA A 452 -4.63 -9.80 -4.38
CA ALA A 452 -6.08 -9.54 -4.29
C ALA A 452 -6.47 -8.55 -3.17
N GLY A 453 -5.57 -8.25 -2.23
CA GLY A 453 -5.87 -7.44 -1.06
C GLY A 453 -5.87 -5.95 -1.34
N ASN A 454 -6.60 -5.19 -0.52
CA ASN A 454 -6.66 -3.73 -0.63
C ASN A 454 -5.36 -3.07 -0.17
N VAL A 455 -5.12 -1.85 -0.64
CA VAL A 455 -4.02 -0.99 -0.20
C VAL A 455 -4.61 0.31 0.35
N THR A 456 -4.30 0.64 1.61
CA THR A 456 -4.73 1.88 2.27
C THR A 456 -3.51 2.64 2.78
N LEU A 457 -3.43 3.92 2.44
CA LEU A 457 -2.40 4.84 2.94
C LEU A 457 -3.10 6.04 3.57
N ASP A 458 -3.04 6.18 4.89
CA ASP A 458 -3.74 7.26 5.59
C ASP A 458 -2.85 7.95 6.64
N SER A 459 -2.47 9.19 6.33
CA SER A 459 -1.59 10.03 7.16
C SER A 459 -2.28 11.31 7.66
N GLU A 460 -1.98 11.74 8.89
CA GLU A 460 -2.42 13.05 9.43
C GLU A 460 -1.63 14.22 8.80
N GLY A 461 -0.32 14.07 8.65
CA GLY A 461 0.53 14.92 7.81
C GLY A 461 0.66 14.38 6.38
N ALA A 462 1.55 14.96 5.57
CA ALA A 462 1.65 14.64 4.15
C ALA A 462 1.96 13.15 3.86
N THR A 463 1.38 12.62 2.79
CA THR A 463 1.79 11.37 2.14
C THR A 463 2.58 11.70 0.88
N THR A 464 3.79 11.15 0.76
CA THR A 464 4.63 11.28 -0.44
C THR A 464 4.88 9.90 -1.03
N VAL A 465 4.47 9.69 -2.28
CA VAL A 465 4.80 8.48 -3.06
C VAL A 465 5.87 8.85 -4.07
N ALA A 466 7.04 8.25 -3.95
CA ALA A 466 8.15 8.43 -4.88
C ALA A 466 7.91 7.66 -6.19
N ALA A 467 8.72 7.92 -7.21
CA ALA A 467 8.63 7.23 -8.51
C ALA A 467 8.89 5.71 -8.44
N ALA A 468 9.56 5.23 -7.39
CA ALA A 468 9.71 3.80 -7.13
C ALA A 468 8.59 3.21 -6.25
N GLY A 469 7.64 4.07 -5.82
CA GLY A 469 6.55 3.75 -4.90
C GLY A 469 5.29 3.22 -5.59
N ASP A 470 5.44 2.53 -6.73
CA ASP A 470 4.31 2.01 -7.49
C ASP A 470 3.46 1.04 -6.68
N ILE A 471 2.14 1.10 -6.86
CA ILE A 471 1.19 0.22 -6.19
C ILE A 471 0.55 -0.71 -7.19
N VAL A 472 0.65 -2.01 -6.94
CA VAL A 472 0.09 -3.06 -7.78
C VAL A 472 -0.88 -3.93 -6.98
N THR A 473 -2.11 -4.03 -7.48
CA THR A 473 -3.12 -4.98 -7.00
C THR A 473 -3.71 -5.74 -8.20
N THR A 474 -4.42 -6.84 -7.93
CA THR A 474 -5.16 -7.61 -8.94
C THR A 474 -6.65 -7.31 -8.86
N THR A 475 -7.26 -7.40 -7.69
CA THR A 475 -8.68 -7.05 -7.50
C THR A 475 -8.90 -6.07 -6.34
N GLY A 476 -7.86 -5.84 -5.54
CA GLY A 476 -7.95 -5.00 -4.36
C GLY A 476 -8.03 -3.52 -4.71
N ASN A 477 -8.76 -2.77 -3.90
CA ASN A 477 -8.85 -1.32 -4.04
C ASN A 477 -7.58 -0.64 -3.55
N VAL A 478 -7.27 0.54 -4.09
CA VAL A 478 -6.21 1.43 -3.60
C VAL A 478 -6.84 2.72 -3.12
N ASN A 479 -6.63 3.05 -1.86
CA ASN A 479 -7.22 4.21 -1.21
C ASN A 479 -6.13 5.08 -0.62
N PHE A 480 -5.97 6.28 -1.17
CA PHE A 480 -5.15 7.33 -0.60
C PHE A 480 -6.02 8.23 0.28
N GLY A 481 -5.80 8.10 1.58
CA GLY A 481 -6.50 8.79 2.64
C GLY A 481 -7.85 8.17 3.01
N GLY A 482 -8.26 8.43 4.25
CA GLY A 482 -9.57 8.10 4.80
C GLY A 482 -10.04 9.22 5.72
N THR A 483 -9.89 9.03 7.02
CA THR A 483 -10.38 9.99 8.03
C THR A 483 -9.39 11.11 8.34
N ARG A 484 -8.10 10.95 8.00
CA ARG A 484 -7.05 11.93 8.34
C ARG A 484 -6.86 12.97 7.23
N ALA A 485 -6.26 14.11 7.54
CA ALA A 485 -6.30 15.31 6.68
C ALA A 485 -5.11 15.50 5.72
N GLY A 486 -4.03 14.74 5.84
CA GLY A 486 -2.75 15.05 5.20
C GLY A 486 -2.74 14.97 3.68
N THR A 487 -2.19 15.98 2.99
CA THR A 487 -2.15 16.04 1.51
C THR A 487 -1.36 14.89 0.86
N LEU A 488 -1.60 14.62 -0.43
CA LEU A 488 -0.87 13.62 -1.21
C LEU A 488 0.00 14.28 -2.28
N THR A 489 1.28 13.92 -2.33
CA THR A 489 2.12 14.08 -3.52
C THR A 489 2.48 12.71 -4.06
N THR A 490 2.18 12.43 -5.33
CA THR A 490 2.51 11.14 -5.93
C THR A 490 3.33 11.28 -7.21
N SER A 491 4.36 10.45 -7.31
CA SER A 491 5.17 10.23 -8.51
C SER A 491 5.17 8.76 -8.93
N GLY A 492 4.53 7.89 -8.15
CA GLY A 492 4.40 6.46 -8.44
C GLY A 492 3.09 6.14 -9.13
N ASP A 493 3.11 5.08 -9.93
CA ASP A 493 1.98 4.60 -10.69
C ASP A 493 1.08 3.71 -9.84
N VAL A 494 -0.19 3.58 -10.24
CA VAL A 494 -1.15 2.68 -9.61
C VAL A 494 -1.74 1.76 -10.66
N THR A 495 -1.54 0.45 -10.49
CA THR A 495 -2.15 -0.58 -11.34
C THR A 495 -3.02 -1.51 -10.50
N THR A 496 -4.29 -1.63 -10.84
CA THR A 496 -5.19 -2.67 -10.34
C THR A 496 -5.69 -3.50 -11.53
N GLY A 497 -6.19 -4.71 -11.29
CA GLY A 497 -6.88 -5.54 -12.31
C GLY A 497 -8.40 -5.51 -12.18
N GLY A 498 -8.96 -4.44 -11.61
CA GLY A 498 -10.40 -4.22 -11.48
C GLY A 498 -10.82 -3.60 -10.14
N GLY A 499 -9.88 -3.41 -9.21
CA GLY A 499 -10.13 -2.68 -7.96
C GLY A 499 -10.22 -1.17 -8.19
N ASN A 500 -11.01 -0.49 -7.37
CA ASN A 500 -11.14 0.97 -7.44
C ASN A 500 -9.87 1.67 -6.96
N VAL A 501 -9.59 2.84 -7.53
CA VAL A 501 -8.54 3.74 -7.05
C VAL A 501 -9.19 5.04 -6.59
N THR A 502 -9.05 5.35 -5.30
CA THR A 502 -9.69 6.53 -4.69
C THR A 502 -8.65 7.44 -4.06
N PHE A 503 -8.65 8.69 -4.50
CA PHE A 503 -7.88 9.79 -3.92
C PHE A 503 -8.83 10.71 -3.16
N THR A 504 -8.90 10.54 -1.84
CA THR A 504 -9.84 11.29 -0.99
C THR A 504 -9.41 12.74 -0.78
N ARG A 505 -8.13 13.05 -1.01
CA ARG A 505 -7.47 14.29 -0.60
C ARG A 505 -6.93 15.07 -1.79
N ALA A 506 -6.46 16.30 -1.52
CA ALA A 506 -5.76 17.09 -2.52
C ALA A 506 -4.50 16.35 -2.99
N VAL A 507 -4.33 16.24 -4.31
CA VAL A 507 -3.25 15.51 -4.97
C VAL A 507 -2.35 16.48 -5.74
N ALA A 508 -1.04 16.34 -5.58
CA ALA A 508 -0.03 16.95 -6.42
C ALA A 508 0.76 15.86 -7.17
N LEU A 509 0.97 16.03 -8.48
CA LEU A 509 1.81 15.13 -9.28
C LEU A 509 3.27 15.58 -9.25
N GLY A 510 4.15 14.73 -8.70
CA GLY A 510 5.59 14.97 -8.68
C GLY A 510 6.24 14.70 -10.03
N THR A 511 5.76 13.67 -10.74
CA THR A 511 6.19 13.28 -12.08
C THR A 511 4.97 12.97 -12.96
N ASP A 512 5.20 12.48 -14.18
CA ASP A 512 4.15 11.80 -14.94
C ASP A 512 3.65 10.58 -14.14
N VAL A 513 2.34 10.35 -14.14
CA VAL A 513 1.68 9.28 -13.36
C VAL A 513 0.65 8.56 -14.22
N VAL A 514 0.65 7.23 -14.10
CA VAL A 514 -0.34 6.32 -14.69
C VAL A 514 -1.24 5.74 -13.60
N VAL A 515 -2.56 5.79 -13.81
CA VAL A 515 -3.53 5.05 -13.00
C VAL A 515 -4.33 4.13 -13.90
N ASN A 516 -4.18 2.81 -13.72
CA ASN A 516 -4.78 1.79 -14.57
C ASN A 516 -5.52 0.76 -13.73
N THR A 517 -6.84 0.67 -13.85
CA THR A 517 -7.65 -0.36 -13.16
C THR A 517 -7.92 -1.60 -14.03
N GLY A 518 -7.21 -1.72 -15.15
CA GLY A 518 -7.33 -2.83 -16.09
C GLY A 518 -8.59 -2.76 -16.94
N ALA A 519 -8.97 -3.90 -17.53
CA ALA A 519 -10.17 -4.02 -18.36
C ALA A 519 -11.47 -4.21 -17.54
N GLY A 520 -11.36 -4.34 -16.22
CA GLY A 520 -12.49 -4.56 -15.32
C GLY A 520 -13.30 -3.28 -15.03
N ALA A 521 -14.22 -3.38 -14.07
CA ALA A 521 -15.11 -2.28 -13.67
C ALA A 521 -14.54 -1.36 -12.56
N GLY A 522 -13.21 -1.31 -12.41
CA GLY A 522 -12.57 -0.51 -11.36
C GLY A 522 -12.66 0.98 -11.66
N ASN A 523 -13.25 1.74 -10.75
CA ASN A 523 -13.40 3.19 -10.91
C ASN A 523 -12.14 3.95 -10.46
N ILE A 524 -11.91 5.13 -11.04
CA ILE A 524 -10.88 6.07 -10.59
C ILE A 524 -11.57 7.33 -10.08
N SER A 525 -11.30 7.75 -8.86
CA SER A 525 -11.99 8.89 -8.23
C SER A 525 -11.02 9.84 -7.55
N TYR A 526 -11.00 11.10 -8.01
CA TYR A 526 -10.34 12.23 -7.35
C TYR A 526 -11.41 13.07 -6.66
N LEU A 527 -11.47 12.98 -5.33
CA LEU A 527 -12.55 13.62 -4.55
C LEU A 527 -12.26 15.08 -4.18
N SER A 528 -11.01 15.52 -4.35
CA SER A 528 -10.53 16.89 -4.07
C SER A 528 -9.70 17.43 -5.25
N THR A 529 -8.92 18.49 -5.03
CA THR A 529 -8.10 19.13 -6.07
C THR A 529 -7.00 18.19 -6.57
N LEU A 530 -6.65 18.33 -7.86
CA LEU A 530 -5.57 17.60 -8.51
C LEU A 530 -4.73 18.58 -9.31
N ASP A 531 -3.45 18.71 -8.98
CA ASP A 531 -2.55 19.68 -9.62
C ASP A 531 -1.22 19.03 -9.99
N GLY A 532 -0.48 19.66 -10.90
CA GLY A 532 0.95 19.40 -11.04
C GLY A 532 1.72 20.01 -9.85
N THR A 533 3.01 19.75 -9.78
CA THR A 533 3.90 20.53 -8.89
C THR A 533 4.47 21.75 -9.60
N ILE A 534 4.56 21.68 -10.93
CA ILE A 534 5.03 22.75 -11.81
C ILE A 534 4.06 22.83 -12.99
N PRO A 535 3.59 24.03 -13.37
CA PRO A 535 2.73 24.17 -14.54
C PRO A 535 3.34 23.53 -15.79
N ASP A 536 2.51 22.85 -16.57
CA ASP A 536 2.83 22.31 -17.90
C ASP A 536 3.91 21.21 -17.92
N THR A 537 4.25 20.62 -16.77
CA THR A 537 5.32 19.62 -16.67
C THR A 537 4.80 18.19 -16.58
N GLN A 538 3.90 17.90 -15.65
CA GLN A 538 3.41 16.54 -15.38
C GLN A 538 2.17 16.15 -16.19
N SER A 539 2.14 14.91 -16.66
CA SER A 539 1.02 14.27 -17.34
C SER A 539 0.32 13.28 -16.42
N LEU A 540 -0.99 13.13 -16.60
CA LEU A 540 -1.80 12.10 -15.96
C LEU A 540 -2.45 11.24 -17.03
N ASP A 541 -2.18 9.94 -16.98
CA ASP A 541 -2.69 8.95 -17.92
C ASP A 541 -3.58 7.94 -17.17
N LEU A 542 -4.87 7.89 -17.52
CA LEU A 542 -5.89 7.14 -16.80
C LEU A 542 -6.50 6.04 -17.68
N THR A 543 -6.72 4.86 -17.10
CA THR A 543 -7.45 3.75 -17.70
C THR A 543 -8.36 3.12 -16.64
N ALA A 544 -9.68 3.30 -16.78
CA ALA A 544 -10.69 2.70 -15.92
C ALA A 544 -11.37 1.46 -16.55
N GLY A 545 -11.03 1.10 -17.79
CA GLY A 545 -11.66 -0.02 -18.50
C GLY A 545 -13.16 0.21 -18.67
N THR A 546 -13.97 -0.66 -18.05
CA THR A 546 -15.43 -0.51 -18.00
C THR A 546 -15.94 0.29 -16.79
N GLY A 547 -15.04 0.69 -15.89
CA GLY A 547 -15.34 1.59 -14.78
C GLY A 547 -15.48 3.05 -15.22
N SER A 548 -15.78 3.91 -14.26
CA SER A 548 -15.92 5.35 -14.45
C SER A 548 -14.73 6.14 -13.87
N ILE A 549 -14.58 7.37 -14.35
CA ILE A 549 -13.61 8.35 -13.84
C ILE A 549 -14.36 9.56 -13.30
N LEU A 550 -14.10 9.92 -12.04
CA LEU A 550 -14.69 11.08 -11.38
C LEU A 550 -13.61 12.09 -10.96
N PHE A 551 -13.76 13.34 -11.41
CA PHE A 551 -13.07 14.51 -10.87
C PHE A 551 -14.08 15.39 -10.13
N ASN A 552 -14.10 15.25 -8.80
CA ASN A 552 -15.02 16.02 -7.98
C ASN A 552 -14.47 17.42 -7.65
N GLY A 553 -13.15 17.54 -7.47
CA GLY A 553 -12.45 18.81 -7.28
C GLY A 553 -11.87 19.37 -8.57
N ALA A 554 -11.32 20.58 -8.49
CA ALA A 554 -10.70 21.24 -9.64
C ALA A 554 -9.37 20.57 -10.03
N VAL A 555 -9.14 20.43 -11.33
CA VAL A 555 -7.90 19.89 -11.91
C VAL A 555 -7.08 21.04 -12.52
N GLY A 556 -5.80 21.16 -12.15
CA GLY A 556 -4.87 22.14 -12.69
C GLY A 556 -5.19 23.59 -12.31
N SER A 557 -5.77 23.79 -11.13
CA SER A 557 -6.15 25.11 -10.62
C SER A 557 -4.96 25.91 -10.08
N LEU A 558 -4.00 25.25 -9.44
CA LEU A 558 -2.78 25.85 -8.91
C LEU A 558 -1.62 25.69 -9.89
N ALA A 559 -1.44 24.48 -10.41
CA ALA A 559 -0.43 24.16 -11.41
C ALA A 559 -1.05 23.27 -12.47
N ARG A 560 -1.23 23.84 -13.67
CA ARG A 560 -1.84 23.19 -14.83
C ARG A 560 -1.05 21.94 -15.22
N LEU A 561 -1.76 20.87 -15.59
CA LEU A 561 -1.13 19.65 -16.10
C LEU A 561 -0.61 19.86 -17.53
N LYS A 562 0.47 19.18 -17.89
CA LYS A 562 0.93 19.06 -19.28
C LYS A 562 -0.10 18.33 -20.13
N ALA A 563 -0.59 17.19 -19.64
CA ALA A 563 -1.62 16.44 -20.32
C ALA A 563 -2.51 15.70 -19.31
N LEU A 564 -3.80 15.64 -19.61
CA LEU A 564 -4.74 14.70 -19.00
C LEU A 564 -5.25 13.78 -20.11
N ARG A 565 -4.87 12.50 -20.06
CA ARG A 565 -5.32 11.50 -21.04
C ARG A 565 -6.14 10.43 -20.35
N ILE A 566 -7.33 10.19 -20.88
CA ILE A 566 -8.20 9.09 -20.50
C ILE A 566 -8.24 8.12 -21.67
N HIS A 567 -7.64 6.95 -21.48
CA HIS A 567 -7.53 5.92 -22.52
C HIS A 567 -8.81 5.11 -22.65
N SER A 568 -9.45 4.77 -21.53
CA SER A 568 -10.68 4.00 -21.46
C SER A 568 -11.39 4.27 -20.14
N ALA A 569 -12.69 4.52 -20.20
CA ALA A 569 -13.60 4.73 -19.09
C ALA A 569 -15.03 4.56 -19.59
N SER A 570 -15.35 3.37 -20.15
CA SER A 570 -16.65 3.15 -20.80
C SER A 570 -17.83 3.26 -19.83
N GLY A 571 -17.57 3.22 -18.52
CA GLY A 571 -18.55 3.48 -17.46
C GLY A 571 -18.88 4.96 -17.24
N GLY A 572 -18.13 5.89 -17.85
CA GLY A 572 -18.39 7.33 -17.80
C GLY A 572 -17.20 8.16 -17.32
N VAL A 573 -17.15 9.42 -17.74
CA VAL A 573 -16.24 10.45 -17.22
C VAL A 573 -17.06 11.63 -16.71
N THR A 574 -16.95 11.95 -15.43
CA THR A 574 -17.62 13.09 -14.83
C THR A 574 -16.62 14.06 -14.23
N ALA A 575 -16.69 15.33 -14.63
CA ALA A 575 -15.93 16.41 -14.02
C ALA A 575 -16.89 17.44 -13.41
N ASN A 576 -16.98 17.48 -12.09
CA ASN A 576 -17.88 18.38 -11.36
C ASN A 576 -17.32 19.80 -11.19
N SER A 577 -16.04 19.99 -11.51
CA SER A 577 -15.34 21.26 -11.38
C SER A 577 -14.44 21.52 -12.59
N THR A 578 -13.63 22.59 -12.53
CA THR A 578 -12.76 23.02 -13.62
C THR A 578 -11.76 21.94 -14.01
N LEU A 579 -11.57 21.72 -15.32
CA LEU A 579 -10.46 20.95 -15.87
C LEU A 579 -9.48 21.87 -16.61
N ASN A 580 -8.22 21.88 -16.18
CA ASN A 580 -7.19 22.72 -16.78
C ASN A 580 -5.92 21.91 -17.06
N ALA A 581 -5.60 21.73 -18.34
CA ALA A 581 -4.37 21.11 -18.82
C ALA A 581 -3.92 21.79 -20.14
N LEU A 582 -2.70 21.53 -20.63
CA LEU A 582 -2.40 21.89 -22.02
C LEU A 582 -3.20 21.00 -22.96
N LEU A 583 -3.08 19.68 -22.84
CA LEU A 583 -3.85 18.71 -23.61
C LEU A 583 -4.88 18.01 -22.73
N ILE A 584 -6.12 17.91 -23.21
CA ILE A 584 -7.14 17.01 -22.64
C ILE A 584 -7.62 16.06 -23.74
N ALA A 585 -7.44 14.77 -23.52
CA ALA A 585 -7.85 13.73 -24.48
C ALA A 585 -8.62 12.62 -23.78
N ILE A 586 -9.85 12.37 -24.24
CA ILE A 586 -10.71 11.28 -23.76
C ILE A 586 -11.00 10.38 -24.97
N ALA A 587 -10.42 9.17 -24.98
CA ALA A 587 -10.50 8.27 -26.14
C ALA A 587 -11.74 7.34 -26.13
N ASP A 588 -12.16 6.88 -24.95
CA ASP A 588 -13.37 6.10 -24.74
C ASP A 588 -13.96 6.44 -23.37
N GLY A 589 -14.86 7.42 -23.31
CA GLY A 589 -15.36 8.00 -22.06
C GLY A 589 -16.75 7.55 -21.64
N GLY A 590 -17.40 6.59 -22.33
CA GLY A 590 -18.80 6.27 -22.06
C GLY A 590 -19.69 7.54 -22.12
N VAL A 591 -20.40 7.85 -21.04
CA VAL A 591 -21.03 9.17 -20.86
C VAL A 591 -20.00 10.17 -20.34
N VAL A 592 -19.75 11.26 -21.07
CA VAL A 592 -18.80 12.31 -20.69
C VAL A 592 -19.56 13.58 -20.28
N ASP A 593 -19.60 13.83 -18.98
CA ASP A 593 -20.27 14.98 -18.36
C ASP A 593 -19.25 15.98 -17.80
N LEU A 594 -19.17 17.15 -18.43
CA LEU A 594 -18.25 18.23 -18.09
C LEU A 594 -19.03 19.39 -17.47
N ASN A 595 -19.23 19.32 -16.16
CA ASN A 595 -20.02 20.30 -15.42
C ASN A 595 -19.23 21.57 -15.06
N GLY A 596 -17.89 21.53 -15.09
CA GLY A 596 -17.02 22.68 -14.83
C GLY A 596 -16.20 23.11 -16.05
N ALA A 597 -15.66 24.33 -16.00
CA ALA A 597 -15.01 24.96 -17.15
C ALA A 597 -13.78 24.16 -17.60
N VAL A 598 -13.61 24.00 -18.91
CA VAL A 598 -12.50 23.23 -19.48
C VAL A 598 -11.56 24.17 -20.22
N THR A 599 -10.28 24.14 -19.87
CA THR A 599 -9.20 24.84 -20.58
C THR A 599 -8.17 23.83 -21.05
N ALA A 600 -8.00 23.71 -22.36
CA ALA A 600 -7.09 22.77 -23.01
C ALA A 600 -6.31 23.49 -24.13
N ARG A 601 -5.23 24.20 -23.77
CA ARG A 601 -4.53 25.14 -24.67
C ARG A 601 -3.96 24.48 -25.94
N ASP A 602 -3.51 23.23 -25.82
CA ASP A 602 -2.91 22.43 -26.90
C ASP A 602 -3.89 21.44 -27.53
N GLY A 603 -5.18 21.54 -27.20
CA GLY A 603 -6.27 20.84 -27.87
C GLY A 603 -7.16 20.06 -26.92
N PHE A 604 -8.42 19.93 -27.32
CA PHE A 604 -9.41 19.14 -26.61
C PHE A 604 -9.92 18.03 -27.54
N SER A 605 -9.92 16.79 -27.06
CA SER A 605 -10.60 15.69 -27.74
C SER A 605 -11.42 14.86 -26.77
N SER A 606 -12.60 14.44 -27.20
CA SER A 606 -13.46 13.55 -26.44
C SER A 606 -14.19 12.58 -27.35
N ALA A 607 -14.21 11.31 -26.98
CA ALA A 607 -14.97 10.27 -27.64
C ALA A 607 -15.67 9.35 -26.64
N GLY A 608 -16.82 8.81 -27.04
CA GLY A 608 -17.67 8.00 -26.15
C GLY A 608 -19.08 7.73 -26.69
N PHE A 609 -20.02 7.55 -25.77
CA PHE A 609 -21.44 7.34 -26.04
C PHE A 609 -22.21 8.66 -26.07
N ASP A 610 -22.19 9.39 -24.95
CA ASP A 610 -22.85 10.70 -24.80
C ASP A 610 -21.84 11.76 -24.35
N PHE A 611 -22.04 13.00 -24.80
CA PHE A 611 -21.28 14.16 -24.40
C PHE A 611 -22.20 15.26 -23.89
N ASP A 612 -21.88 15.83 -22.73
CA ASP A 612 -22.57 16.98 -22.16
C ASP A 612 -21.58 17.96 -21.55
N ASN A 613 -21.57 19.22 -22.01
CA ASN A 613 -20.85 20.33 -21.36
C ASN A 613 -21.78 21.45 -20.90
N THR A 614 -23.03 21.14 -20.55
CA THR A 614 -24.04 22.13 -20.11
C THR A 614 -23.60 22.93 -18.90
N GLY A 615 -22.73 22.37 -18.04
CA GLY A 615 -22.27 23.08 -16.86
C GLY A 615 -21.31 24.23 -17.14
N ALA A 616 -20.54 24.22 -18.24
CA ALA A 616 -19.48 25.22 -18.46
C ALA A 616 -18.84 25.24 -19.87
N PRO A 617 -18.13 26.32 -20.23
CA PRO A 617 -17.46 26.43 -21.53
C PRO A 617 -16.19 25.56 -21.65
N ILE A 618 -15.84 25.23 -22.91
CA ILE A 618 -14.59 24.58 -23.31
C ILE A 618 -13.77 25.56 -24.15
N THR A 619 -12.53 25.82 -23.74
CA THR A 619 -11.64 26.79 -24.41
C THR A 619 -10.27 26.17 -24.75
N THR A 620 -9.83 26.37 -25.99
CA THR A 620 -8.46 26.09 -26.45
C THR A 620 -7.82 27.39 -26.99
N THR A 621 -6.52 27.36 -27.33
CA THR A 621 -5.79 28.56 -27.81
C THR A 621 -5.21 28.33 -29.21
N GLY A 622 -6.08 28.34 -30.23
CA GLY A 622 -5.69 28.15 -31.64
C GLY A 622 -5.55 26.69 -32.06
N THR A 623 -5.88 25.75 -31.17
CA THR A 623 -5.84 24.30 -31.41
C THR A 623 -7.26 23.72 -31.50
N GLY A 624 -7.40 22.54 -32.09
CA GLY A 624 -8.71 21.98 -32.40
C GLY A 624 -9.51 21.51 -31.18
N ILE A 625 -10.83 21.49 -31.34
CA ILE A 625 -11.80 20.82 -30.47
C ILE A 625 -12.41 19.67 -31.28
N ASN A 626 -12.23 18.42 -30.85
CA ASN A 626 -12.76 17.23 -31.54
C ASN A 626 -13.66 16.41 -30.61
N ILE A 627 -14.96 16.34 -30.89
CA ILE A 627 -15.95 15.61 -30.08
C ILE A 627 -16.61 14.55 -30.95
N VAL A 628 -16.38 13.27 -30.65
CA VAL A 628 -16.83 12.12 -31.44
C VAL A 628 -17.60 11.14 -30.55
N HIS A 629 -18.91 11.28 -30.48
CA HIS A 629 -19.79 10.49 -29.63
C HIS A 629 -20.86 9.77 -30.44
N THR A 630 -21.19 8.55 -30.05
CA THR A 630 -22.02 7.68 -30.91
C THR A 630 -23.52 7.93 -30.77
N ASN A 631 -23.99 8.45 -29.64
CA ASN A 631 -25.41 8.65 -29.35
C ASN A 631 -25.81 10.13 -29.32
N LYS A 632 -25.42 10.89 -28.29
CA LYS A 632 -25.84 12.30 -28.15
C LYS A 632 -24.69 13.24 -27.83
N ILE A 633 -24.68 14.41 -28.46
CA ILE A 633 -23.86 15.56 -28.08
C ILE A 633 -24.79 16.69 -27.62
N THR A 634 -24.61 17.17 -26.39
CA THR A 634 -25.30 18.34 -25.83
C THR A 634 -24.27 19.41 -25.52
N LEU A 635 -24.30 20.50 -26.30
CA LEU A 635 -23.43 21.64 -26.09
C LEU A 635 -24.18 22.75 -25.36
N GLY A 636 -24.31 22.68 -24.03
CA GLY A 636 -24.95 23.77 -23.27
C GLY A 636 -23.98 24.92 -22.93
N GLY A 637 -22.69 24.63 -22.70
CA GLY A 637 -21.64 25.63 -22.59
C GLY A 637 -21.00 25.97 -23.94
N SER A 638 -20.35 27.13 -24.06
CA SER A 638 -19.69 27.52 -25.32
C SER A 638 -18.45 26.68 -25.63
N LEU A 639 -18.19 26.47 -26.92
CA LEU A 639 -16.93 25.93 -27.43
C LEU A 639 -16.14 27.08 -28.06
N SER A 640 -14.93 27.36 -27.60
CA SER A 640 -14.05 28.38 -28.18
C SER A 640 -12.68 27.82 -28.53
N SER A 641 -12.41 27.63 -29.82
CA SER A 641 -11.09 27.15 -30.27
C SER A 641 -10.09 28.27 -30.54
N ASN A 642 -10.56 29.53 -30.57
CA ASN A 642 -9.77 30.73 -30.86
C ASN A 642 -8.91 30.62 -32.14
N GLY A 643 -9.44 29.99 -33.20
CA GLY A 643 -8.75 29.83 -34.50
C GLY A 643 -8.51 28.38 -34.92
N GLY A 644 -8.67 27.40 -34.01
CA GLY A 644 -8.60 25.97 -34.34
C GLY A 644 -9.89 25.42 -34.96
N ALA A 645 -9.82 24.26 -35.61
CA ALA A 645 -11.02 23.60 -36.12
C ALA A 645 -11.90 23.04 -34.98
N VAL A 646 -13.22 23.09 -35.13
CA VAL A 646 -14.17 22.40 -34.24
C VAL A 646 -14.85 21.30 -35.02
N ASN A 647 -14.65 20.05 -34.61
CA ASN A 647 -15.23 18.88 -35.26
C ASN A 647 -16.18 18.17 -34.29
N LEU A 648 -17.44 18.01 -34.70
CA LEU A 648 -18.47 17.30 -33.95
C LEU A 648 -18.94 16.10 -34.79
N SER A 649 -18.96 14.92 -34.18
CA SER A 649 -19.54 13.72 -34.77
C SER A 649 -20.45 13.03 -33.76
N GLY A 650 -21.74 12.93 -34.08
CA GLY A 650 -22.81 12.58 -33.14
C GLY A 650 -23.96 11.79 -33.75
N GLY A 651 -24.75 11.13 -32.92
CA GLY A 651 -26.12 10.72 -33.31
C GLY A 651 -27.04 11.94 -33.31
N LEU A 652 -27.53 12.38 -32.15
CA LEU A 652 -28.23 13.65 -31.96
C LEU A 652 -27.25 14.75 -31.54
N ILE A 653 -27.36 15.97 -32.08
CA ILE A 653 -26.51 17.10 -31.68
C ILE A 653 -27.37 18.32 -31.32
N ASN A 654 -27.28 18.76 -30.06
CA ASN A 654 -27.94 19.97 -29.56
C ASN A 654 -26.89 21.07 -29.34
N ILE A 655 -27.03 22.21 -30.01
CA ILE A 655 -26.12 23.35 -29.92
C ILE A 655 -26.81 24.47 -29.14
N ASP A 656 -26.66 24.44 -27.82
CA ASP A 656 -27.28 25.40 -26.90
C ASP A 656 -26.30 26.48 -26.37
N GLY A 657 -25.00 26.26 -26.56
CA GLY A 657 -23.91 27.19 -26.32
C GLY A 657 -23.20 27.59 -27.62
N THR A 658 -22.62 28.78 -27.64
CA THR A 658 -21.94 29.33 -28.83
C THR A 658 -20.77 28.45 -29.25
N ILE A 659 -20.66 28.16 -30.56
CA ILE A 659 -19.44 27.60 -31.15
C ILE A 659 -18.66 28.74 -31.79
N ASN A 660 -17.45 29.02 -31.29
CA ASN A 660 -16.55 30.04 -31.82
C ASN A 660 -15.23 29.39 -32.29
N ALA A 661 -15.14 29.17 -33.60
CA ALA A 661 -13.93 28.66 -34.23
C ALA A 661 -12.95 29.76 -34.67
N GLY A 662 -13.34 31.04 -34.58
CA GLY A 662 -12.55 32.16 -35.11
C GLY A 662 -12.23 31.97 -36.60
N ALA A 663 -10.94 31.97 -36.94
CA ALA A 663 -10.47 31.69 -38.31
C ALA A 663 -10.54 30.20 -38.71
N GLY A 664 -10.91 29.30 -37.80
CA GLY A 664 -11.05 27.87 -38.06
C GLY A 664 -12.39 27.47 -38.67
N ASN A 665 -12.46 26.25 -39.17
CA ASN A 665 -13.69 25.64 -39.68
C ASN A 665 -14.45 24.89 -38.59
N VAL A 666 -15.77 24.84 -38.71
CA VAL A 666 -16.66 23.97 -37.93
C VAL A 666 -17.16 22.84 -38.83
N SER A 667 -16.96 21.59 -38.42
CA SER A 667 -17.50 20.41 -39.12
C SER A 667 -18.50 19.70 -38.21
N ILE A 668 -19.72 19.46 -38.70
CA ILE A 668 -20.78 18.78 -37.95
C ILE A 668 -21.23 17.56 -38.76
N ALA A 669 -20.89 16.37 -38.26
CA ALA A 669 -21.31 15.09 -38.81
C ALA A 669 -22.36 14.45 -37.91
N SER A 670 -23.63 14.46 -38.32
CA SER A 670 -24.74 13.99 -37.48
C SER A 670 -25.51 12.84 -38.12
N GLY A 671 -25.76 11.76 -37.37
CA GLY A 671 -26.64 10.65 -37.78
C GLY A 671 -28.13 10.94 -37.59
N GLY A 672 -28.47 11.82 -36.65
CA GLY A 672 -29.81 12.25 -36.26
C GLY A 672 -29.94 13.78 -36.27
N ALA A 673 -31.04 14.31 -35.74
CA ALA A 673 -31.34 15.74 -35.83
C ALA A 673 -30.27 16.63 -35.17
N VAL A 674 -30.01 17.78 -35.79
CA VAL A 674 -29.18 18.85 -35.21
C VAL A 674 -30.08 20.05 -34.93
N SER A 675 -30.20 20.43 -33.66
CA SER A 675 -30.94 21.62 -33.23
C SER A 675 -30.01 22.68 -32.68
N GLN A 676 -30.39 23.95 -32.82
CA GLN A 676 -29.56 25.07 -32.43
C GLN A 676 -30.36 26.15 -31.69
N THR A 677 -29.84 26.60 -30.55
CA THR A 677 -30.32 27.80 -29.84
C THR A 677 -29.24 28.87 -29.66
N ALA A 678 -27.96 28.57 -29.89
CA ALA A 678 -26.84 29.51 -29.84
C ALA A 678 -26.03 29.58 -31.16
N PRO A 679 -25.32 30.70 -31.44
CA PRO A 679 -24.72 30.93 -32.74
C PRO A 679 -23.46 30.08 -33.02
N ILE A 680 -23.17 29.87 -34.31
CA ILE A 680 -21.92 29.33 -34.85
C ILE A 680 -21.14 30.47 -35.50
N LEU A 681 -19.89 30.68 -35.09
CA LEU A 681 -18.96 31.69 -35.59
C LEU A 681 -17.71 30.99 -36.15
N ALA A 682 -17.51 31.01 -37.47
CA ALA A 682 -16.44 30.25 -38.11
C ALA A 682 -16.02 30.79 -39.48
N ALA A 683 -14.82 30.46 -39.94
CA ALA A 683 -14.42 30.75 -41.33
C ALA A 683 -15.16 29.86 -42.34
N GLY A 684 -15.52 28.64 -41.95
CA GLY A 684 -16.29 27.73 -42.78
C GLY A 684 -17.12 26.75 -41.95
N LEU A 685 -18.30 26.40 -42.45
CA LEU A 685 -19.20 25.41 -41.87
C LEU A 685 -19.39 24.24 -42.85
N GLN A 686 -19.05 23.04 -42.40
CA GLN A 686 -19.26 21.78 -43.11
C GLN A 686 -20.35 20.95 -42.42
N LEU A 687 -21.38 20.56 -43.15
CA LEU A 687 -22.46 19.70 -42.63
C LEU A 687 -22.46 18.34 -43.34
N LEU A 688 -22.45 17.25 -42.57
CA LEU A 688 -22.33 15.88 -43.09
C LEU A 688 -23.33 14.93 -42.40
N GLY A 689 -23.74 13.88 -43.11
CA GLY A 689 -24.46 12.74 -42.53
C GLY A 689 -25.96 12.73 -42.79
N ALA A 690 -26.67 11.87 -42.06
CA ALA A 690 -28.09 11.62 -42.28
C ALA A 690 -29.02 12.53 -41.45
N GLY A 691 -28.47 13.37 -40.57
CA GLY A 691 -29.24 14.28 -39.74
C GLY A 691 -30.01 15.34 -40.52
N ALA A 692 -31.16 15.76 -39.98
CA ALA A 692 -31.80 17.01 -40.37
C ALA A 692 -31.15 18.16 -39.59
N PHE A 693 -30.68 19.20 -40.26
CA PHE A 693 -29.97 20.33 -39.66
C PHE A 693 -30.89 21.53 -39.53
N ALA A 694 -31.23 21.93 -38.30
CA ALA A 694 -32.07 23.09 -38.00
C ALA A 694 -31.23 24.19 -37.32
N LEU A 695 -30.46 24.93 -38.13
CA LEU A 695 -29.50 25.96 -37.72
C LEU A 695 -30.03 27.38 -38.00
N ALA A 696 -31.19 27.70 -37.42
CA ALA A 696 -31.93 28.93 -37.71
C ALA A 696 -31.53 30.14 -36.83
N ASN A 697 -30.49 30.02 -35.99
CA ASN A 697 -30.10 31.11 -35.09
C ASN A 697 -29.67 32.35 -35.89
N PRO A 698 -30.21 33.55 -35.59
CA PRO A 698 -29.93 34.75 -36.38
C PRO A 698 -28.51 35.32 -36.22
N GLY A 699 -27.75 34.85 -35.23
CA GLY A 699 -26.38 35.29 -34.94
C GLY A 699 -25.31 34.36 -35.51
N ASN A 700 -25.66 33.32 -36.26
CA ASN A 700 -24.66 32.55 -37.00
C ASN A 700 -23.94 33.46 -37.99
N ASN A 701 -22.63 33.33 -38.09
CA ASN A 701 -21.81 34.08 -39.03
C ASN A 701 -20.70 33.16 -39.52
N VAL A 702 -20.83 32.71 -40.78
CA VAL A 702 -19.83 31.88 -41.42
C VAL A 702 -19.52 32.36 -42.83
N ASN A 703 -18.23 32.44 -43.18
CA ASN A 703 -17.87 32.95 -44.52
C ASN A 703 -18.18 31.94 -45.63
N ILE A 704 -18.02 30.64 -45.36
CA ILE A 704 -18.21 29.57 -46.35
C ILE A 704 -19.11 28.47 -45.78
N LEU A 705 -20.18 28.13 -46.50
CA LEU A 705 -21.03 26.98 -46.20
C LEU A 705 -20.83 25.88 -47.24
N ALA A 706 -20.61 24.65 -46.79
CA ALA A 706 -20.64 23.46 -47.63
C ALA A 706 -21.35 22.31 -46.90
N ALA A 707 -22.08 21.48 -47.64
CA ALA A 707 -22.83 20.38 -47.03
C ALA A 707 -23.00 19.19 -47.96
N ASN A 708 -23.01 17.99 -47.39
CA ASN A 708 -23.42 16.76 -48.04
C ASN A 708 -24.21 15.91 -47.05
N THR A 709 -25.53 16.11 -47.05
CA THR A 709 -26.46 15.46 -46.13
C THR A 709 -27.52 14.68 -46.91
N THR A 710 -28.18 13.73 -46.26
CA THR A 710 -29.32 13.03 -46.88
C THR A 710 -30.66 13.67 -46.54
N ASN A 711 -30.74 14.43 -45.45
CA ASN A 711 -31.96 15.07 -44.95
C ASN A 711 -31.87 16.60 -45.04
N ALA A 712 -32.94 17.27 -44.60
CA ALA A 712 -33.12 18.71 -44.70
C ALA A 712 -32.00 19.53 -44.03
N ILE A 713 -31.65 20.67 -44.62
CA ILE A 713 -30.82 21.71 -44.05
C ILE A 713 -31.63 23.00 -43.98
N GLY A 714 -31.75 23.58 -42.79
CA GLY A 714 -32.16 24.95 -42.55
C GLY A 714 -31.00 25.71 -41.94
N TYR A 715 -30.54 26.78 -42.58
CA TYR A 715 -29.44 27.61 -42.08
C TYR A 715 -29.79 29.09 -42.23
N ARG A 716 -29.58 29.87 -41.16
CA ARG A 716 -29.65 31.33 -41.20
C ARG A 716 -28.26 31.89 -40.95
N ASP A 717 -27.87 32.88 -41.75
CA ASP A 717 -26.64 33.64 -41.62
C ASP A 717 -26.92 35.11 -41.28
N ALA A 718 -26.05 35.74 -40.48
CA ALA A 718 -26.20 37.10 -40.00
C ALA A 718 -25.84 38.15 -41.05
N ASP A 719 -24.87 37.87 -41.93
CA ASP A 719 -24.35 38.74 -42.96
C ASP A 719 -24.26 38.01 -44.31
N ASP A 720 -23.12 38.01 -44.99
CA ASP A 720 -22.90 37.35 -46.27
C ASP A 720 -22.34 35.93 -46.08
N VAL A 721 -22.78 35.00 -46.92
CA VAL A 721 -22.27 33.63 -46.91
C VAL A 721 -21.96 33.15 -48.32
N SER A 722 -20.81 32.51 -48.47
CA SER A 722 -20.39 31.87 -49.72
C SER A 722 -20.70 30.38 -49.72
N VAL A 723 -21.45 29.87 -50.69
CA VAL A 723 -21.54 28.43 -50.95
C VAL A 723 -20.31 28.00 -51.74
N GLY A 724 -19.42 27.26 -51.08
CA GLY A 724 -18.08 27.00 -51.58
C GLY A 724 -17.58 25.61 -51.21
N THR A 725 -16.31 25.52 -50.83
CA THR A 725 -15.69 24.26 -50.39
C THR A 725 -15.17 24.39 -48.97
N VAL A 726 -15.60 23.49 -48.08
CA VAL A 726 -15.09 23.36 -46.70
C VAL A 726 -14.61 21.93 -46.51
N ASN A 727 -13.36 21.75 -46.08
CA ASN A 727 -12.74 20.44 -45.82
C ASN A 727 -12.98 19.39 -46.94
N GLY A 728 -12.92 19.82 -48.21
CA GLY A 728 -13.11 18.96 -49.39
C GLY A 728 -14.55 18.68 -49.78
N THR A 729 -15.56 19.09 -48.99
CA THR A 729 -16.97 19.09 -49.42
C THR A 729 -17.26 20.36 -50.20
N SER A 730 -17.80 20.24 -51.41
CA SER A 730 -18.08 21.35 -52.32
C SER A 730 -19.57 21.50 -52.57
N GLY A 731 -20.07 22.74 -52.50
CA GLY A 731 -21.49 23.03 -52.65
C GLY A 731 -22.33 22.53 -51.47
N ILE A 732 -23.64 22.47 -51.68
CA ILE A 732 -24.63 21.95 -50.75
C ILE A 732 -25.39 20.85 -51.46
N ARG A 733 -25.45 19.65 -50.88
CA ARG A 733 -26.33 18.56 -51.31
C ARG A 733 -27.16 18.09 -50.13
N ALA A 734 -28.49 18.08 -50.27
CA ALA A 734 -29.45 17.69 -49.22
C ALA A 734 -30.81 17.27 -49.83
N ALA A 735 -31.72 16.69 -49.06
CA ALA A 735 -33.10 16.46 -49.53
C ALA A 735 -33.88 17.77 -49.70
N SER A 736 -33.72 18.70 -48.75
CA SER A 736 -34.25 20.05 -48.86
C SER A 736 -33.31 21.08 -48.24
N VAL A 737 -33.24 22.28 -48.80
CA VAL A 737 -32.37 23.36 -48.35
C VAL A 737 -33.20 24.61 -48.10
N ASN A 738 -33.15 25.17 -46.89
CA ASN A 738 -33.69 26.48 -46.55
C ASN A 738 -32.53 27.37 -46.08
N LEU A 739 -32.17 28.40 -46.86
CA LEU A 739 -31.13 29.37 -46.51
C LEU A 739 -31.74 30.74 -46.30
N ASN A 740 -31.41 31.39 -45.18
CA ASN A 740 -31.80 32.76 -44.89
C ASN A 740 -30.55 33.59 -44.59
N VAL A 741 -30.18 34.48 -45.50
CA VAL A 741 -28.91 35.20 -45.46
C VAL A 741 -29.21 36.67 -45.19
N GLY A 742 -28.51 37.26 -44.20
CA GLY A 742 -28.69 38.66 -43.82
C GLY A 742 -28.29 39.64 -44.92
N ALA A 743 -27.32 39.26 -45.76
CA ALA A 743 -26.82 40.01 -46.90
C ALA A 743 -26.69 39.12 -48.16
N ASN A 744 -25.52 39.06 -48.79
CA ASN A 744 -25.31 38.37 -50.06
C ASN A 744 -25.12 36.85 -49.88
N LEU A 745 -25.82 36.06 -50.69
CA LEU A 745 -25.48 34.64 -50.88
C LEU A 745 -24.55 34.50 -52.08
N GLU A 746 -23.27 34.24 -51.90
CA GLU A 746 -22.26 34.17 -52.98
C GLU A 746 -21.66 32.76 -53.17
N GLY A 747 -20.67 32.62 -54.04
CA GLY A 747 -19.81 31.44 -54.16
C GLY A 747 -20.11 30.51 -55.35
N PRO A 748 -19.12 29.77 -55.88
CA PRO A 748 -19.28 28.95 -57.10
C PRO A 748 -19.94 27.58 -56.85
N GLY A 749 -20.30 27.26 -55.61
CA GLY A 749 -20.84 25.96 -55.25
C GLY A 749 -22.25 25.72 -55.82
N THR A 750 -22.54 24.45 -56.13
CA THR A 750 -23.89 24.02 -56.51
C THR A 750 -24.72 23.72 -55.27
N ILE A 751 -25.94 24.22 -55.21
CA ILE A 751 -26.97 23.88 -54.22
C ILE A 751 -27.92 22.88 -54.87
N ALA A 752 -27.82 21.62 -54.49
CA ALA A 752 -28.56 20.49 -55.03
C ALA A 752 -29.54 19.89 -54.01
N ALA A 753 -30.84 19.93 -54.30
CA ALA A 753 -31.88 19.33 -53.45
C ALA A 753 -33.23 19.15 -54.18
N ASP A 754 -34.15 18.39 -53.59
CA ASP A 754 -35.52 18.24 -54.12
C ASP A 754 -36.36 19.50 -53.89
N LEU A 755 -36.06 20.22 -52.80
CA LEU A 755 -36.67 21.49 -52.42
C LEU A 755 -35.57 22.49 -52.02
N VAL A 756 -35.58 23.67 -52.64
CA VAL A 756 -34.69 24.77 -52.25
C VAL A 756 -35.53 26.02 -51.97
N GLU A 757 -35.38 26.57 -50.76
CA GLU A 757 -35.93 27.84 -50.32
C GLU A 757 -34.77 28.77 -49.95
N VAL A 758 -34.63 29.92 -50.61
CA VAL A 758 -33.57 30.89 -50.28
C VAL A 758 -34.16 32.26 -50.06
N ALA A 759 -33.78 32.91 -48.96
CA ALA A 759 -34.02 34.32 -48.69
C ALA A 759 -32.67 35.05 -48.58
N ALA A 760 -32.30 35.84 -49.59
CA ALA A 760 -30.99 36.51 -49.62
C ALA A 760 -30.99 37.77 -50.51
N VAL A 761 -29.95 38.58 -50.38
CA VAL A 761 -29.58 39.58 -51.40
C VAL A 761 -28.74 38.88 -52.47
N MET A 762 -29.06 39.11 -53.75
CA MET A 762 -28.30 38.56 -54.89
C MET A 762 -27.89 39.64 -55.90
N VAL A 763 -27.78 40.87 -55.42
CA VAL A 763 -27.43 42.04 -56.22
C VAL A 763 -25.95 42.36 -56.01
N GLY A 764 -25.19 42.54 -57.10
CA GLY A 764 -23.78 42.93 -57.01
C GLY A 764 -22.80 41.80 -56.65
N MET A 765 -23.22 40.55 -56.81
CA MET A 765 -22.42 39.37 -56.47
C MET A 765 -21.18 39.22 -57.35
N SER A 766 -20.05 38.87 -56.73
CA SER A 766 -18.78 38.62 -57.43
C SER A 766 -18.66 37.18 -57.97
N ASN A 767 -19.23 36.21 -57.27
CA ASN A 767 -19.24 34.79 -57.67
C ASN A 767 -20.59 34.17 -57.30
N ARG A 768 -21.19 33.36 -58.17
CA ARG A 768 -22.62 33.00 -58.07
C ARG A 768 -22.90 31.51 -57.91
N PRO A 769 -23.88 31.15 -57.08
CA PRO A 769 -24.23 29.76 -56.86
C PRO A 769 -25.01 29.22 -58.06
N ILE A 770 -24.97 27.90 -58.21
CA ILE A 770 -25.82 27.16 -59.14
C ILE A 770 -26.92 26.49 -58.33
N PHE A 771 -28.18 26.75 -58.66
CA PHE A 771 -29.31 26.03 -58.06
C PHE A 771 -29.67 24.84 -58.95
N ASN A 772 -29.50 23.62 -58.44
CA ASN A 772 -29.85 22.38 -59.13
C ASN A 772 -30.96 21.65 -58.35
N VAL A 773 -32.21 21.85 -58.75
CA VAL A 773 -33.37 21.36 -58.01
C VAL A 773 -33.97 20.16 -58.74
N ASP A 774 -34.11 19.01 -58.10
CA ASP A 774 -34.57 17.77 -58.76
C ASP A 774 -36.11 17.57 -58.69
N GLY A 775 -36.89 18.58 -58.29
CA GLY A 775 -38.36 18.55 -58.30
C GLY A 775 -39.03 19.91 -58.53
N ASN A 776 -40.35 19.92 -58.77
CA ASN A 776 -41.17 21.12 -59.09
C ASN A 776 -41.31 22.16 -57.95
N ARG A 777 -40.51 22.07 -56.88
CA ARG A 777 -40.64 22.91 -55.67
C ARG A 777 -39.35 23.70 -55.41
N PHE A 778 -39.15 24.76 -56.19
CA PHE A 778 -38.14 25.80 -55.91
C PHE A 778 -38.84 27.04 -55.37
N ARG A 779 -38.35 27.67 -54.30
CA ARG A 779 -38.74 29.03 -53.90
C ARG A 779 -37.53 29.92 -53.68
N LEU A 780 -37.62 31.14 -54.16
CA LEU A 780 -36.56 32.13 -54.06
C LEU A 780 -37.16 33.47 -53.66
N SER A 781 -36.77 33.97 -52.50
CA SER A 781 -37.14 35.28 -51.97
C SER A 781 -35.93 36.21 -52.03
N LEU A 782 -35.99 37.23 -52.89
CA LEU A 782 -34.95 38.22 -53.04
C LEU A 782 -35.29 39.44 -52.21
N THR A 783 -34.51 39.68 -51.16
CA THR A 783 -34.84 40.69 -50.15
C THR A 783 -34.23 42.06 -50.46
N GLY A 784 -33.16 42.14 -51.27
CA GLY A 784 -32.48 43.39 -51.66
C GLY A 784 -32.74 43.88 -53.09
N LYS A 785 -32.45 45.16 -53.36
CA LYS A 785 -32.52 45.77 -54.69
C LYS A 785 -31.37 46.77 -54.93
N ASN A 786 -30.85 46.88 -56.15
CA ASN A 786 -29.89 47.94 -56.50
C ASN A 786 -30.57 49.32 -56.58
N ALA A 787 -29.78 50.35 -56.88
CA ALA A 787 -30.25 51.71 -57.12
C ALA A 787 -31.33 51.83 -58.22
N PHE A 788 -31.40 50.85 -59.14
CA PHE A 788 -32.39 50.76 -60.22
C PHE A 788 -33.65 49.99 -59.84
N GLY A 789 -33.75 49.52 -58.60
CA GLY A 789 -34.90 48.75 -58.13
C GLY A 789 -34.93 47.31 -58.63
N MET A 790 -33.82 46.73 -59.06
CA MET A 790 -33.71 45.32 -59.44
C MET A 790 -33.14 44.46 -58.32
N SER A 791 -33.71 43.26 -58.16
CA SER A 791 -33.33 42.29 -57.14
C SER A 791 -32.41 41.17 -57.63
N GLY A 792 -32.23 40.99 -58.95
CA GLY A 792 -31.25 40.03 -59.47
C GLY A 792 -31.48 39.61 -60.92
N PHE A 793 -30.51 38.86 -61.46
CA PHE A 793 -30.55 38.23 -62.77
C PHE A 793 -30.31 36.72 -62.62
N LEU A 794 -31.26 35.93 -63.09
CA LEU A 794 -31.30 34.48 -63.01
C LEU A 794 -31.22 33.93 -64.44
N ASP A 795 -30.29 33.02 -64.71
CA ASP A 795 -30.25 32.29 -65.99
C ASP A 795 -30.94 30.96 -65.86
N TRP A 796 -31.57 30.57 -66.95
CA TRP A 796 -32.42 29.42 -67.03
C TRP A 796 -31.89 28.48 -68.09
N THR A 797 -31.56 27.25 -67.69
CA THR A 797 -31.08 26.26 -68.65
C THR A 797 -32.22 25.83 -69.58
N ALA A 798 -32.05 26.02 -70.89
CA ALA A 798 -33.04 25.61 -71.89
C ALA A 798 -33.38 24.10 -71.80
N GLY A 799 -34.66 23.73 -71.88
CA GLY A 799 -35.13 22.33 -71.77
C GLY A 799 -35.58 21.89 -70.37
N ARG A 800 -35.67 22.82 -69.41
CA ARG A 800 -36.12 22.60 -68.03
C ARG A 800 -37.43 23.36 -67.75
N SER A 801 -38.25 22.91 -66.79
CA SER A 801 -39.57 23.51 -66.45
C SER A 801 -39.43 24.82 -65.67
N LEU A 802 -39.98 25.93 -66.18
CA LEU A 802 -39.98 27.23 -65.48
C LEU A 802 -40.53 27.10 -64.05
N PRO A 803 -40.06 27.93 -63.09
CA PRO A 803 -40.58 27.93 -61.73
C PRO A 803 -42.10 28.22 -61.73
N PRO A 804 -42.89 27.51 -60.89
CA PRO A 804 -44.31 27.82 -60.71
C PRO A 804 -44.59 29.27 -60.28
N ALA A 805 -45.83 29.72 -60.49
CA ALA A 805 -46.27 31.08 -60.17
C ALA A 805 -46.08 31.42 -58.69
N GLY A 806 -45.49 32.58 -58.40
CA GLY A 806 -45.28 33.07 -57.03
C GLY A 806 -44.13 32.40 -56.28
N ASN A 807 -43.39 31.49 -56.91
CA ASN A 807 -42.24 30.85 -56.28
C ASN A 807 -40.98 31.73 -56.26
N ILE A 808 -40.88 32.72 -57.15
CA ILE A 808 -39.88 33.78 -57.07
C ILE A 808 -40.59 35.01 -56.51
N VAL A 809 -40.19 35.46 -55.32
CA VAL A 809 -40.69 36.68 -54.68
C VAL A 809 -39.51 37.64 -54.57
N ALA A 810 -39.69 38.91 -54.90
CA ALA A 810 -38.60 39.87 -54.89
C ALA A 810 -39.06 41.26 -54.43
N SER A 811 -38.17 42.00 -53.76
CA SER A 811 -38.41 43.39 -53.35
C SER A 811 -38.25 44.41 -54.49
N GLY A 812 -37.75 43.96 -55.64
CA GLY A 812 -37.52 44.70 -56.87
C GLY A 812 -37.71 43.81 -58.11
N ALA A 813 -37.45 44.35 -59.31
CA ALA A 813 -37.60 43.60 -60.56
C ALA A 813 -36.57 42.47 -60.70
N VAL A 814 -36.97 41.34 -61.29
CA VAL A 814 -36.10 40.16 -61.51
C VAL A 814 -36.02 39.85 -62.99
N THR A 815 -34.81 39.62 -63.49
CA THR A 815 -34.62 39.11 -64.85
C THR A 815 -34.42 37.60 -64.83
N ILE A 816 -35.19 36.86 -65.63
CA ILE A 816 -35.08 35.40 -65.83
C ILE A 816 -34.79 35.15 -67.30
N GLY A 817 -33.62 34.58 -67.60
CA GLY A 817 -33.12 34.46 -68.97
C GLY A 817 -33.07 35.82 -69.67
N SER A 818 -33.81 35.99 -70.75
CA SER A 818 -33.91 37.24 -71.50
C SER A 818 -35.08 38.15 -71.09
N PHE A 819 -35.83 37.83 -70.04
CA PHE A 819 -37.07 38.53 -69.66
C PHE A 819 -36.96 39.21 -68.29
N THR A 820 -37.30 40.50 -68.19
CA THR A 820 -37.37 41.25 -66.92
C THR A 820 -38.81 41.38 -66.46
N TYR A 821 -39.09 40.99 -65.21
CA TYR A 821 -40.42 41.02 -64.60
C TYR A 821 -40.45 42.05 -63.46
N GLY A 822 -41.41 42.99 -63.49
CA GLY A 822 -41.63 43.98 -62.44
C GLY A 822 -42.43 43.43 -61.24
N ILE A 823 -42.48 44.21 -60.15
CA ILE A 823 -43.11 43.82 -58.86
C ILE A 823 -44.60 43.41 -58.99
N ALA A 824 -45.32 43.98 -59.96
CA ALA A 824 -46.73 43.64 -60.26
C ALA A 824 -46.87 42.56 -61.35
N ASP A 825 -45.80 42.28 -62.10
CA ASP A 825 -45.81 41.38 -63.26
C ASP A 825 -45.44 39.94 -62.88
N ILE A 826 -44.87 39.67 -61.71
CA ILE A 826 -44.46 38.33 -61.29
C ILE A 826 -45.69 37.42 -61.03
N GLU A 827 -46.77 37.96 -60.47
CA GLU A 827 -48.05 37.26 -60.31
C GLU A 827 -48.77 37.04 -61.66
N ALA A 828 -48.63 37.99 -62.60
CA ALA A 828 -49.30 37.94 -63.90
C ALA A 828 -48.53 37.14 -64.97
N ALA A 829 -47.20 37.18 -64.97
CA ALA A 829 -46.33 36.56 -65.98
C ALA A 829 -46.36 35.03 -65.92
N THR A 830 -46.53 34.47 -64.73
CA THR A 830 -46.58 33.02 -64.58
C THR A 830 -47.96 32.46 -64.94
N ALA A 831 -49.02 33.28 -64.85
CA ALA A 831 -50.31 32.98 -65.43
C ALA A 831 -50.35 33.23 -66.96
N ALA A 832 -49.53 34.16 -67.48
CA ALA A 832 -49.52 34.55 -68.89
C ALA A 832 -48.58 33.71 -69.78
N ALA A 833 -47.66 32.93 -69.22
CA ALA A 833 -46.78 32.04 -69.98
C ALA A 833 -47.53 30.91 -70.73
N ALA A 834 -48.84 30.76 -70.52
CA ALA A 834 -49.68 29.82 -71.27
C ALA A 834 -50.17 30.36 -72.63
N THR A 835 -50.13 31.67 -72.93
CA THR A 835 -50.71 32.18 -74.20
C THR A 835 -50.18 33.54 -74.66
N SER A 836 -49.54 33.54 -75.85
CA SER A 836 -49.64 34.56 -76.93
C SER A 836 -48.96 35.95 -76.82
N THR A 837 -47.84 36.10 -77.54
CA THR A 837 -47.49 37.09 -78.61
C THR A 837 -47.84 38.59 -78.50
N ALA A 838 -48.07 39.18 -77.32
CA ALA A 838 -48.31 40.63 -77.18
C ALA A 838 -47.19 41.40 -76.41
N THR A 839 -45.98 40.84 -76.34
CA THR A 839 -44.87 41.29 -75.47
C THR A 839 -43.71 42.03 -76.16
N LEU A 840 -43.85 42.46 -77.42
CA LEU A 840 -42.71 43.06 -78.13
C LEU A 840 -42.51 44.57 -77.88
N THR A 841 -43.57 45.35 -77.65
CA THR A 841 -43.48 46.83 -77.66
C THR A 841 -43.23 47.46 -76.27
N LEU A 842 -43.51 46.73 -75.19
CA LEU A 842 -43.11 47.12 -73.83
C LEU A 842 -41.62 46.83 -73.56
N LEU A 843 -41.06 45.85 -74.29
CA LEU A 843 -39.69 45.37 -74.16
C LEU A 843 -38.66 46.39 -74.68
N GLU A 844 -38.96 47.06 -75.80
CA GLU A 844 -38.06 48.05 -76.41
C GLU A 844 -37.93 49.34 -75.59
N ASN A 845 -38.97 49.75 -74.85
CA ASN A 845 -38.96 50.96 -74.01
C ASN A 845 -38.28 50.74 -72.65
N ALA A 846 -38.27 49.51 -72.13
CA ALA A 846 -37.57 49.17 -70.87
C ALA A 846 -36.05 49.01 -71.08
N VAL A 847 -35.63 48.54 -72.26
CA VAL A 847 -34.21 48.34 -72.63
C VAL A 847 -33.47 49.66 -72.88
N ALA A 848 -34.16 50.74 -73.28
CA ALA A 848 -33.55 52.04 -73.55
C ALA A 848 -33.25 52.90 -72.30
N ALA A 849 -33.88 52.61 -71.15
CA ALA A 849 -33.70 53.38 -69.91
C ALA A 849 -32.54 52.87 -69.02
N ALA A 850 -32.01 51.66 -69.28
CA ALA A 850 -30.97 51.03 -68.47
C ALA A 850 -29.59 51.14 -69.13
N THR A 851 -28.92 52.29 -69.00
CA THR A 851 -27.54 52.47 -69.46
C THR A 851 -26.55 51.69 -68.57
N GLN A 852 -26.30 50.43 -68.96
CA GLN A 852 -25.08 49.58 -68.93
C GLN A 852 -23.99 49.64 -67.84
N ALA A 853 -23.86 50.65 -66.97
CA ALA A 853 -22.71 50.74 -66.05
C ALA A 853 -22.95 50.12 -64.66
N GLU A 854 -24.19 50.03 -64.19
CA GLU A 854 -24.52 49.49 -62.87
C GLU A 854 -25.31 48.16 -62.94
N PHE A 855 -25.65 47.70 -64.15
CA PHE A 855 -26.50 46.53 -64.40
C PHE A 855 -25.71 45.20 -64.51
N PHE A 856 -24.42 45.25 -64.85
CA PHE A 856 -23.64 44.08 -65.31
C PHE A 856 -22.45 43.67 -64.42
N THR A 857 -22.48 43.85 -63.09
CA THR A 857 -21.33 43.46 -62.26
C THR A 857 -21.15 41.94 -62.07
N GLY A 858 -21.91 41.07 -62.77
CA GLY A 858 -21.56 39.65 -62.93
C GLY A 858 -22.49 38.84 -63.87
N PRO A 859 -22.13 37.59 -64.22
CA PRO A 859 -22.92 36.70 -65.10
C PRO A 859 -24.07 36.02 -64.34
N PRO A 860 -25.29 35.80 -64.84
CA PRO A 860 -26.41 35.17 -64.10
C PRO A 860 -26.16 34.09 -63.02
N THR A 861 -27.03 34.06 -62.01
CA THR A 861 -27.21 32.85 -61.16
C THR A 861 -27.95 31.79 -61.96
N LEU A 862 -27.36 30.61 -62.16
CA LEU A 862 -27.98 29.55 -62.97
C LEU A 862 -28.99 28.74 -62.14
N ILE A 863 -30.20 28.57 -62.67
CA ILE A 863 -31.24 27.72 -62.10
C ILE A 863 -31.53 26.56 -63.06
N ASN A 864 -31.50 25.35 -62.50
CA ASN A 864 -31.80 24.11 -63.17
C ASN A 864 -32.89 23.36 -62.38
N ILE A 865 -34.04 23.04 -62.99
CA ILE A 865 -35.13 22.28 -62.35
C ILE A 865 -35.42 20.98 -63.12
N GLY A 866 -35.25 19.83 -62.47
CA GLY A 866 -35.56 18.49 -62.98
C GLY A 866 -37.06 18.22 -63.12
N LEU A 867 -37.42 17.42 -64.12
CA LEU A 867 -38.77 16.93 -64.35
C LEU A 867 -38.96 15.62 -63.57
N GLU A 868 -40.00 15.50 -62.73
CA GLU A 868 -40.52 14.19 -62.34
C GLU A 868 -41.43 13.65 -63.46
N GLU A 869 -41.29 12.36 -63.78
CA GLU A 869 -42.17 11.64 -64.70
C GLU A 869 -43.62 11.64 -64.20
N GLU A 870 -44.52 12.36 -64.88
CA GLU A 870 -45.89 11.91 -65.14
C GLU A 870 -46.35 12.42 -66.52
N ILE A 871 -46.05 11.65 -67.57
CA ILE A 871 -46.86 11.67 -68.78
C ILE A 871 -48.05 10.74 -68.51
N SER A 872 -49.25 11.29 -68.28
CA SER A 872 -50.53 10.70 -68.72
C SER A 872 -51.73 11.56 -68.30
N LEU A 873 -51.99 12.69 -68.97
CA LEU A 873 -53.37 13.19 -69.08
C LEU A 873 -53.56 14.27 -70.17
N TYR A 874 -53.53 13.89 -71.45
CA TYR A 874 -54.28 14.65 -72.47
C TYR A 874 -54.56 13.81 -73.72
N LEU A 875 -55.42 12.79 -73.57
CA LEU A 875 -56.25 12.23 -74.64
C LEU A 875 -57.29 11.28 -74.02
N ARG A 876 -58.23 11.85 -73.25
CA ARG A 876 -59.45 11.15 -72.86
C ARG A 876 -60.64 12.11 -72.70
N GLU A 877 -61.01 12.74 -73.80
CA GLU A 877 -62.40 13.12 -74.05
C GLU A 877 -62.82 12.51 -75.37
N LEU A 878 -63.48 11.36 -75.31
CA LEU A 878 -64.65 11.02 -76.11
C LEU A 878 -65.36 9.83 -75.42
N PRO A 879 -66.70 9.81 -75.42
CA PRO A 879 -67.51 9.14 -74.40
C PRO A 879 -67.60 7.63 -74.59
N THR A 880 -67.88 6.97 -73.48
CA THR A 880 -68.31 5.58 -73.37
C THR A 880 -69.43 5.25 -74.35
N LEU A 881 -69.18 4.33 -75.29
CA LEU A 881 -70.20 3.46 -75.85
C LEU A 881 -69.84 2.03 -75.46
N ALA A 882 -70.73 1.43 -74.67
CA ALA A 882 -70.79 -0.01 -74.48
C ALA A 882 -71.07 -0.67 -75.84
N ASP A 883 -70.28 -1.67 -76.22
CA ASP A 883 -70.77 -3.00 -76.62
C ASP A 883 -69.62 -3.84 -77.24
N GLU A 884 -69.44 -4.98 -76.59
CA GLU A 884 -69.04 -6.29 -77.14
C GLU A 884 -67.56 -6.65 -77.47
N PRO A 885 -67.21 -7.95 -77.31
CA PRO A 885 -65.88 -8.49 -77.06
C PRO A 885 -65.29 -9.27 -78.24
N SER A 886 -63.98 -9.17 -78.44
CA SER A 886 -63.12 -10.08 -79.24
C SER A 886 -61.72 -9.45 -79.26
N LEU A 887 -60.54 -10.06 -79.08
CA LEU A 887 -59.99 -11.41 -79.12
C LEU A 887 -58.76 -11.41 -78.16
N GLN A 888 -58.58 -12.37 -77.26
CA GLN A 888 -57.68 -13.54 -77.35
C GLN A 888 -56.26 -13.33 -77.91
N ARG A 889 -55.28 -13.80 -77.10
CA ARG A 889 -53.93 -14.35 -77.44
C ARG A 889 -52.93 -13.34 -78.05
N GLU A 890 -51.61 -13.41 -77.90
CA GLU A 890 -50.66 -14.50 -77.63
C GLU A 890 -49.33 -13.79 -77.25
N GLU A 891 -48.65 -14.17 -76.17
CA GLU A 891 -47.35 -14.87 -76.21
C GLU A 891 -46.23 -14.34 -77.14
N ARG A 892 -45.07 -14.09 -76.50
CA ARG A 892 -43.67 -14.39 -76.92
C ARG A 892 -42.86 -13.39 -77.76
N MET A 893 -41.60 -13.26 -77.29
CA MET A 893 -40.33 -13.13 -78.02
C MET A 893 -40.20 -11.90 -78.93
N GLY A 894 -39.29 -10.97 -78.68
CA GLY A 894 -37.84 -11.18 -78.57
C GLY A 894 -37.24 -10.96 -79.95
N GLU A 895 -36.50 -9.86 -80.15
CA GLU A 895 -35.36 -9.81 -81.08
C GLU A 895 -34.56 -8.51 -80.93
N ARG A 896 -33.24 -8.71 -80.84
CA ARG A 896 -32.16 -7.73 -80.93
C ARG A 896 -32.00 -7.25 -82.37
N LEU A 897 -31.54 -6.01 -82.56
CA LEU A 897 -30.50 -5.65 -83.54
C LEU A 897 -29.98 -4.24 -83.16
N ASP A 898 -28.93 -4.14 -82.35
CA ASP A 898 -27.52 -4.02 -82.75
C ASP A 898 -27.25 -3.08 -83.95
N LEU A 899 -26.76 -1.88 -83.58
CA LEU A 899 -25.43 -1.36 -83.93
C LEU A 899 -25.24 -0.51 -85.22
N VAL A 900 -24.47 0.57 -85.01
CA VAL A 900 -23.45 1.21 -85.88
C VAL A 900 -23.75 2.62 -86.44
N TYR A 901 -23.22 3.62 -85.71
CA TYR A 901 -22.10 4.52 -86.12
C TYR A 901 -22.26 5.38 -87.40
N LEU A 902 -22.31 6.71 -87.27
CA LEU A 902 -21.20 7.64 -87.60
C LEU A 902 -21.61 9.12 -87.56
N MET A 903 -20.63 9.91 -87.15
CA MET A 903 -20.57 11.36 -86.99
C MET A 903 -21.02 12.17 -88.21
N ASN A 904 -21.67 13.30 -87.94
CA ASN A 904 -21.13 14.64 -88.24
C ASN A 904 -21.79 15.69 -87.33
#